data_AF-A0ABD5QVM7-F1
#
_entry.id   AF-A0ABD5QVM7-F1
#
_cell.length_a   1.000
_cell.length_b   1.000
_cell.length_c   1.000
_cell.angle_alpha   90.00
_cell.angle_beta   90.00
_cell.angle_gamma   90.00
#
_symmetry.space_group_name_H-M   'P 1'
#
loop_
_entity.id
_entity.type
_entity.pdbx_description
1 polymer ?
#
loop_
_entity_poly.entity_id
_entity_poly.type
_entity_poly.pdbx_seq_one_letter_code
_entity_poly.pdbx_strand_id
1 'polypeptide(L)'
;MRVRSLPLPERFVDHFAGRGIRELYPPQVAAVEAGVCDGANVVAAVPTASGKTFIAQSALLTAGGPGLYVCPLRALAREKYETFAALPGVDVAISTGDFDATGEDLAGHDVVVATSEKVDSAIRNGAEWVDDLACVVVDEVHLLGAERRGPTLEVTLATLRRRNPAIQVVALSATVANPEEIADWLDATLVESEWRPVDLRTGVCVDGEIRFDDGTERHVEVGGSAAESVADGGDGVVEDTTPEDGPDATDLTAALVADAVAEGGQCLAFVRSRAEAATLAERLAEDDLAERMGIGPDAAAVGDDVADIDGTVTGRELAACLRAGVAFHHAGLRADHRAAVEAAFRDREIACICATPTLAAGVNVPARRVVVRDQKRYTGSSMEWLPTLEVHQMCGRAGRPGLDPHGEAVLVGEASTREELVERYVEGDPEAVESKLADPASLRTHVLSAIATGFAETEAEILDVFDGTFYARETGAGGLADAVAVAVDDLVDAGMVRRRGDAETYRIDATPVGETTSKQYVRPETGARIVKGLRTAAGMEHATTLTVFETICDTPDMQDTYLGNRERAEMYRFARANAARLTTGMNEPEDFEGWLESVKTARILEEWIRGATVEELVEAYRIGPGDLDSRVERAEWLLSAAEALADTVGISVAAVTRARSRV
;
A
#
# COMPACT_ATOMS: atom_id res chain seq x y z
N MET A 1 -26.52 16.09 -13.58
CA MET A 1 -26.64 17.32 -12.75
C MET A 1 -25.49 18.27 -13.09
N ARG A 2 -25.63 19.61 -12.97
CA ARG A 2 -24.51 20.54 -13.24
C ARG A 2 -23.77 20.89 -11.96
N VAL A 3 -22.46 21.11 -11.99
CA VAL A 3 -21.68 21.48 -10.78
C VAL A 3 -22.25 22.73 -10.10
N ARG A 4 -22.69 23.73 -10.90
CA ARG A 4 -23.30 24.97 -10.41
C ARG A 4 -24.63 24.81 -9.63
N SER A 5 -25.23 23.61 -9.62
CA SER A 5 -26.42 23.35 -8.80
C SER A 5 -26.09 22.78 -7.43
N LEU A 6 -24.81 22.49 -7.15
CA LEU A 6 -24.36 22.06 -5.83
C LEU A 6 -24.35 23.24 -4.86
N PRO A 7 -24.51 22.99 -3.54
CA PRO A 7 -24.45 24.02 -2.50
C PRO A 7 -23.01 24.45 -2.21
N LEU A 8 -22.23 24.75 -3.26
CA LEU A 8 -20.84 25.13 -3.18
C LEU A 8 -20.68 26.64 -3.43
N PRO A 9 -19.77 27.33 -2.71
CA PRO A 9 -19.32 28.66 -3.07
C PRO A 9 -18.88 28.79 -4.54
N GLU A 10 -19.15 29.95 -5.16
CA GLU A 10 -18.85 30.21 -6.58
C GLU A 10 -17.38 29.96 -6.95
N ARG A 11 -16.44 30.27 -6.04
CA ARG A 11 -15.00 29.99 -6.22
C ARG A 11 -14.69 28.52 -6.53
N PHE A 12 -15.42 27.57 -5.95
CA PHE A 12 -15.21 26.15 -6.20
C PHE A 12 -15.87 25.71 -7.50
N VAL A 13 -17.06 26.23 -7.79
CA VAL A 13 -17.75 25.99 -9.07
C VAL A 13 -16.87 26.45 -10.24
N ASP A 14 -16.25 27.63 -10.14
CA ASP A 14 -15.33 28.17 -11.13
C ASP A 14 -14.05 27.33 -11.25
N HIS A 15 -13.47 26.91 -10.13
CA HIS A 15 -12.30 26.01 -10.12
C HIS A 15 -12.59 24.70 -10.88
N PHE A 16 -13.70 24.04 -10.58
CA PHE A 16 -14.10 22.81 -11.25
C PHE A 16 -14.41 23.02 -12.74
N ALA A 17 -15.10 24.10 -13.08
CA ALA A 17 -15.39 24.44 -14.48
C ALA A 17 -14.12 24.75 -15.28
N GLY A 18 -13.13 25.39 -14.66
CA GLY A 18 -11.80 25.65 -15.23
C GLY A 18 -11.01 24.36 -15.49
N ARG A 19 -11.25 23.31 -14.70
CA ARG A 19 -10.72 21.95 -14.92
C ARG A 19 -11.59 21.08 -15.84
N GLY A 20 -12.61 21.65 -16.47
CA GLY A 20 -13.50 20.94 -17.40
C GLY A 20 -14.64 20.17 -16.75
N ILE A 21 -14.75 20.17 -15.41
CA ILE A 21 -15.82 19.50 -14.67
C ILE A 21 -17.04 20.44 -14.62
N ARG A 22 -17.98 20.23 -15.55
CA ARG A 22 -19.21 21.06 -15.67
C ARG A 22 -20.48 20.30 -15.33
N GLU A 23 -20.48 19.00 -15.60
CA GLU A 23 -21.59 18.09 -15.36
C GLU A 23 -21.08 16.90 -14.56
N LEU A 24 -21.90 16.44 -13.64
CA LEU A 24 -21.60 15.31 -12.77
C LEU A 24 -21.88 14.00 -13.48
N TYR A 25 -21.02 13.03 -13.26
CA TYR A 25 -21.25 11.64 -13.66
C TYR A 25 -22.42 11.02 -12.90
N PRO A 26 -23.09 9.99 -13.46
CA PRO A 26 -24.23 9.35 -12.81
C PRO A 26 -23.97 8.93 -11.34
N PRO A 27 -22.84 8.30 -10.98
CA PRO A 27 -22.58 7.94 -9.58
C PRO A 27 -22.38 9.17 -8.67
N GLN A 28 -21.83 10.26 -9.20
CA GLN A 28 -21.69 11.53 -8.46
C GLN A 28 -23.06 12.19 -8.22
N VAL A 29 -23.98 12.09 -9.20
CA VAL A 29 -25.36 12.55 -9.03
C VAL A 29 -26.05 11.74 -7.93
N ALA A 30 -25.93 10.41 -7.97
CA ALA A 30 -26.50 9.53 -6.97
C ALA A 30 -25.97 9.82 -5.56
N ALA A 31 -24.67 10.13 -5.42
CA ALA A 31 -24.08 10.54 -4.14
C ALA A 31 -24.65 11.88 -3.62
N VAL A 32 -24.89 12.86 -4.51
CA VAL A 32 -25.54 14.11 -4.13
C VAL A 32 -26.99 13.88 -3.70
N GLU A 33 -27.73 13.03 -4.42
CA GLU A 33 -29.10 12.65 -4.07
C GLU A 33 -29.19 11.84 -2.78
N ALA A 34 -28.14 11.07 -2.44
CA ALA A 34 -27.98 10.38 -1.17
C ALA A 34 -27.66 11.32 0.01
N GLY A 35 -27.47 12.61 -0.24
CA GLY A 35 -27.26 13.63 0.78
C GLY A 35 -25.79 13.84 1.17
N VAL A 36 -24.83 13.48 0.31
CA VAL A 36 -23.40 13.70 0.60
C VAL A 36 -23.07 15.18 0.86
N CYS A 37 -23.82 16.11 0.27
CA CYS A 37 -23.68 17.56 0.47
C CYS A 37 -24.48 18.11 1.66
N ASP A 38 -25.32 17.27 2.28
CA ASP A 38 -26.28 17.65 3.33
C ASP A 38 -25.88 17.07 4.70
N GLY A 39 -24.68 16.50 4.81
CA GLY A 39 -24.17 15.87 6.04
C GLY A 39 -24.59 14.40 6.23
N ALA A 40 -25.21 13.76 5.25
CA ALA A 40 -25.58 12.35 5.35
C ALA A 40 -24.36 11.43 5.16
N ASN A 41 -24.35 10.30 5.88
CA ASN A 41 -23.34 9.26 5.67
C ASN A 41 -23.58 8.56 4.34
N VAL A 42 -22.52 8.34 3.57
CA VAL A 42 -22.60 7.73 2.24
C VAL A 42 -21.50 6.70 2.06
N VAL A 43 -21.85 5.53 1.54
CA VAL A 43 -20.88 4.57 0.99
C VAL A 43 -21.02 4.58 -0.52
N ALA A 44 -19.96 4.96 -1.23
CA ALA A 44 -19.91 4.95 -2.69
C ALA A 44 -19.09 3.75 -3.18
N ALA A 45 -19.78 2.64 -3.50
CA ALA A 45 -19.21 1.46 -4.12
C ALA A 45 -19.25 1.61 -5.64
N VAL A 46 -18.20 2.22 -6.19
CA VAL A 46 -18.15 2.60 -7.60
C VAL A 46 -16.79 2.29 -8.22
N PRO A 47 -16.73 1.94 -9.52
CA PRO A 47 -15.50 1.66 -10.20
C PRO A 47 -14.44 2.77 -10.10
N THR A 48 -13.20 2.37 -10.32
CA THR A 48 -12.09 3.30 -10.55
C THR A 48 -12.39 4.17 -11.77
N ALA A 49 -11.94 5.44 -11.75
CA ALA A 49 -12.23 6.49 -12.73
C ALA A 49 -13.67 7.07 -12.74
N SER A 50 -14.62 6.55 -11.95
CA SER A 50 -15.99 7.08 -11.86
C SER A 50 -16.13 8.34 -11.00
N GLY A 51 -14.99 8.94 -10.59
CA GLY A 51 -14.95 10.25 -9.96
C GLY A 51 -15.15 10.27 -8.46
N LYS A 52 -14.70 9.24 -7.73
CA LYS A 52 -14.71 9.13 -6.25
C LYS A 52 -14.14 10.38 -5.56
N THR A 53 -13.02 10.91 -6.05
CA THR A 53 -12.40 12.14 -5.53
C THR A 53 -13.37 13.33 -5.50
N PHE A 54 -14.24 13.47 -6.50
CA PHE A 54 -15.20 14.57 -6.54
C PHE A 54 -16.33 14.40 -5.50
N ILE A 55 -16.74 13.15 -5.22
CA ILE A 55 -17.70 12.85 -4.14
C ILE A 55 -17.11 13.30 -2.80
N ALA A 56 -15.85 12.93 -2.53
CA ALA A 56 -15.13 13.37 -1.34
C ALA A 56 -14.99 14.89 -1.25
N GLN A 57 -14.59 15.56 -2.34
CA GLN A 57 -14.51 17.02 -2.39
C GLN A 57 -15.87 17.67 -2.10
N SER A 58 -16.96 17.11 -2.62
CA SER A 58 -18.30 17.64 -2.38
C SER A 58 -18.68 17.54 -0.89
N ALA A 59 -18.38 16.41 -0.24
CA ALA A 59 -18.58 16.22 1.19
C ALA A 59 -17.77 17.23 2.02
N LEU A 60 -16.45 17.24 1.83
CA LEU A 60 -15.53 18.07 2.61
C LEU A 60 -15.80 19.57 2.45
N LEU A 61 -16.16 20.04 1.24
CA LEU A 61 -16.39 21.46 0.97
C LEU A 61 -17.77 21.96 1.39
N THR A 62 -18.70 21.05 1.68
CA THR A 62 -20.05 21.39 2.19
C THR A 62 -20.18 21.14 3.69
N ALA A 63 -19.23 20.41 4.29
CA ALA A 63 -19.14 20.21 5.72
C ALA A 63 -19.11 21.55 6.48
N GLY A 64 -19.82 21.61 7.62
CA GLY A 64 -19.91 22.80 8.46
C GLY A 64 -18.68 23.09 9.32
N GLY A 65 -17.57 22.40 9.09
CA GLY A 65 -16.35 22.45 9.89
C GLY A 65 -15.21 21.64 9.24
N PRO A 66 -14.10 21.42 9.97
CA PRO A 66 -12.93 20.72 9.47
C PRO A 66 -13.24 19.32 8.96
N GLY A 67 -12.56 18.93 7.88
CA GLY A 67 -12.69 17.61 7.27
C GLY A 67 -11.42 16.78 7.36
N LEU A 68 -11.57 15.47 7.52
CA LEU A 68 -10.47 14.50 7.47
C LEU A 68 -10.61 13.63 6.22
N TYR A 69 -9.52 13.45 5.48
CA TYR A 69 -9.42 12.50 4.38
C TYR A 69 -8.42 11.40 4.76
N VAL A 70 -8.92 10.18 4.94
CA VAL A 70 -8.12 9.00 5.30
C VAL A 70 -7.70 8.25 4.04
N CYS A 71 -6.39 8.19 3.79
CA CYS A 71 -5.80 7.43 2.68
C CYS A 71 -5.20 6.10 3.16
N PRO A 72 -5.26 5.03 2.34
CA PRO A 72 -4.59 3.78 2.66
C PRO A 72 -3.07 3.79 2.51
N LEU A 73 -2.52 4.69 1.67
CA LEU A 73 -1.10 4.73 1.32
C LEU A 73 -0.57 6.15 1.41
N ARG A 74 0.71 6.28 1.81
CA ARG A 74 1.39 7.58 1.91
C ARG A 74 1.51 8.30 0.56
N ALA A 75 1.85 7.55 -0.49
CA ALA A 75 1.92 8.11 -1.85
C ALA A 75 0.57 8.71 -2.28
N LEU A 76 -0.53 8.00 -2.01
CA LEU A 76 -1.89 8.49 -2.28
C LEU A 76 -2.23 9.71 -1.43
N ALA A 77 -1.84 9.75 -0.15
CA ALA A 77 -2.03 10.93 0.69
C ALA A 77 -1.35 12.18 0.12
N ARG A 78 -0.14 12.05 -0.43
CA ARG A 78 0.54 13.18 -1.12
C ARG A 78 -0.24 13.65 -2.34
N GLU A 79 -0.72 12.73 -3.19
CA GLU A 79 -1.57 13.05 -4.35
C GLU A 79 -2.84 13.79 -3.93
N LYS A 80 -3.50 13.32 -2.85
CA LYS A 80 -4.73 13.94 -2.35
C LYS A 80 -4.46 15.27 -1.69
N TYR A 81 -3.37 15.42 -0.94
CA TYR A 81 -2.93 16.70 -0.41
C TYR A 81 -2.77 17.74 -1.53
N GLU A 82 -2.05 17.41 -2.60
CA GLU A 82 -1.88 18.32 -3.75
C GLU A 82 -3.24 18.64 -4.42
N THR A 83 -4.13 17.66 -4.50
CA THR A 83 -5.48 17.83 -5.04
C THR A 83 -6.31 18.81 -4.22
N PHE A 84 -6.28 18.71 -2.90
CA PHE A 84 -7.03 19.61 -2.00
C PHE A 84 -6.35 20.98 -1.89
N ALA A 85 -5.02 21.04 -1.84
CA ALA A 85 -4.25 22.29 -1.78
C ALA A 85 -4.43 23.14 -3.04
N ALA A 86 -4.80 22.53 -4.17
CA ALA A 86 -5.15 23.25 -5.39
C ALA A 86 -6.53 23.96 -5.31
N LEU A 87 -7.36 23.67 -4.31
CA LEU A 87 -8.67 24.29 -4.14
C LEU A 87 -8.54 25.73 -3.61
N PRO A 88 -9.30 26.69 -4.18
CA PRO A 88 -9.14 28.11 -3.84
C PRO A 88 -9.60 28.44 -2.42
N GLY A 89 -8.65 28.83 -1.57
CA GLY A 89 -8.92 29.31 -0.21
C GLY A 89 -9.38 28.21 0.74
N VAL A 90 -8.82 27.01 0.59
CA VAL A 90 -8.89 25.89 1.52
C VAL A 90 -7.50 25.71 2.10
N ASP A 91 -7.38 25.71 3.43
CA ASP A 91 -6.14 25.39 4.12
C ASP A 91 -6.04 23.89 4.37
N VAL A 92 -4.92 23.28 3.96
CA VAL A 92 -4.76 21.82 3.93
C VAL A 92 -3.49 21.41 4.65
N ALA A 93 -3.60 20.41 5.51
CA ALA A 93 -2.46 19.74 6.13
C ALA A 93 -2.34 18.27 5.67
N ILE A 94 -1.14 17.72 5.78
CA ILE A 94 -0.84 16.30 5.55
C ILE A 94 -0.11 15.71 6.76
N SER A 95 -0.50 14.49 7.16
CA SER A 95 0.14 13.73 8.24
C SER A 95 0.32 12.27 7.84
N THR A 96 1.49 11.93 7.28
CA THR A 96 1.76 10.58 6.74
C THR A 96 3.10 9.95 7.13
N GLY A 97 3.77 10.39 8.21
CA GLY A 97 5.06 9.82 8.64
C GLY A 97 6.25 10.59 8.08
N ASP A 98 6.34 10.69 6.76
CA ASP A 98 7.40 11.45 6.07
C ASP A 98 7.18 12.98 6.13
N PHE A 99 5.93 13.37 6.38
CA PHE A 99 5.46 14.74 6.52
C PHE A 99 4.60 14.79 7.79
N ASP A 100 5.24 15.00 8.94
CA ASP A 100 4.53 15.14 10.20
C ASP A 100 4.49 16.63 10.56
N ALA A 101 3.34 17.25 10.29
CA ALA A 101 2.89 18.39 11.10
C ALA A 101 2.60 17.84 12.51
N THR A 102 2.98 18.55 13.58
CA THR A 102 2.68 18.09 14.94
C THR A 102 1.16 18.10 15.18
N GLY A 103 0.68 17.39 16.20
CA GLY A 103 -0.76 17.36 16.51
C GLY A 103 -1.37 18.75 16.78
N GLU A 104 -0.57 19.70 17.28
CA GLU A 104 -0.96 21.11 17.42
C GLU A 104 -0.99 21.84 16.07
N ASP A 105 -0.15 21.43 15.12
CA ASP A 105 -0.09 22.01 13.76
C ASP A 105 -1.24 21.51 12.87
N LEU A 106 -1.89 20.37 13.18
CA LEU A 106 -3.04 19.88 12.42
C LEU A 106 -4.35 20.60 12.77
N ALA A 107 -4.43 21.20 13.95
CA ALA A 107 -5.62 21.91 14.39
C ALA A 107 -5.81 23.21 13.59
N GLY A 108 -7.04 23.47 13.16
CA GLY A 108 -7.42 24.72 12.48
C GLY A 108 -7.28 24.72 10.96
N HIS A 109 -6.77 23.65 10.35
CA HIS A 109 -6.87 23.45 8.90
C HIS A 109 -8.30 23.08 8.48
N ASP A 110 -8.70 23.48 7.27
CA ASP A 110 -10.00 23.13 6.71
C ASP A 110 -10.07 21.65 6.34
N VAL A 111 -8.96 21.09 5.81
CA VAL A 111 -8.83 19.68 5.43
C VAL A 111 -7.53 19.09 5.94
N VAL A 112 -7.59 17.95 6.62
CA VAL A 112 -6.43 17.14 6.99
C VAL A 112 -6.40 15.88 6.14
N VAL A 113 -5.28 15.59 5.47
CA VAL A 113 -5.05 14.33 4.75
C VAL A 113 -4.10 13.46 5.57
N ALA A 114 -4.52 12.25 5.94
CA ALA A 114 -3.72 11.37 6.79
C ALA A 114 -3.90 9.90 6.43
N THR A 115 -2.98 9.04 6.88
CA THR A 115 -3.23 7.58 6.86
C THR A 115 -4.02 7.16 8.10
N SER A 116 -4.68 6.00 8.05
CA SER A 116 -5.43 5.48 9.20
C SER A 116 -4.54 5.32 10.44
N GLU A 117 -3.30 4.86 10.27
CA GLU A 117 -2.33 4.71 11.36
C GLU A 117 -1.97 6.06 12.00
N LYS A 118 -1.90 7.13 11.22
CA LYS A 118 -1.57 8.47 11.74
C LYS A 118 -2.73 9.08 12.50
N VAL A 119 -3.97 8.82 12.07
CA VAL A 119 -5.18 9.24 12.81
C VAL A 119 -5.29 8.45 14.12
N ASP A 120 -5.13 7.13 14.10
CA ASP A 120 -5.11 6.30 15.32
C ASP A 120 -3.99 6.76 16.29
N SER A 121 -2.79 7.00 15.78
CA SER A 121 -1.68 7.53 16.57
C SER A 121 -2.00 8.90 17.19
N ALA A 122 -2.63 9.82 16.45
CA ALA A 122 -3.05 11.11 16.98
C ALA A 122 -4.07 10.96 18.13
N ILE A 123 -5.06 10.07 17.98
CA ILE A 123 -6.05 9.74 19.02
C ILE A 123 -5.34 9.21 20.28
N ARG A 124 -4.38 8.29 20.11
CA ARG A 124 -3.59 7.71 21.22
C ARG A 124 -2.72 8.73 21.94
N ASN A 125 -2.30 9.77 21.25
CA ASN A 125 -1.52 10.89 21.79
C ASN A 125 -2.41 12.03 22.31
N GLY A 126 -3.73 11.84 22.37
CA GLY A 126 -4.65 12.80 22.98
C GLY A 126 -4.98 14.00 22.10
N ALA A 127 -4.88 13.86 20.77
CA ALA A 127 -5.30 14.92 19.86
C ALA A 127 -6.80 15.24 20.04
N GLU A 128 -7.09 16.50 20.40
CA GLU A 128 -8.46 17.00 20.61
C GLU A 128 -9.11 17.47 19.29
N TRP A 129 -8.31 17.84 18.28
CA TRP A 129 -8.85 18.34 16.99
C TRP A 129 -9.74 17.33 16.26
N VAL A 130 -9.62 16.04 16.57
CA VAL A 130 -10.48 14.98 16.02
C VAL A 130 -11.93 15.11 16.49
N ASP A 131 -12.16 15.73 17.64
CA ASP A 131 -13.49 15.94 18.22
C ASP A 131 -14.25 17.07 17.50
N ASP A 132 -13.53 17.99 16.85
CA ASP A 132 -14.08 19.12 16.09
C ASP A 132 -14.39 18.77 14.62
N LEU A 133 -14.03 17.56 14.16
CA LEU A 133 -14.24 17.14 12.77
C LEU A 133 -15.72 17.10 12.41
N ALA A 134 -16.10 17.76 11.31
CA ALA A 134 -17.45 17.73 10.78
C ALA A 134 -17.66 16.58 9.77
N CYS A 135 -16.61 16.17 9.06
CA CYS A 135 -16.67 15.13 8.03
C CYS A 135 -15.39 14.30 8.00
N VAL A 136 -15.54 12.98 7.83
CA VAL A 136 -14.45 12.03 7.56
C VAL A 136 -14.74 11.32 6.24
N VAL A 137 -13.83 11.47 5.29
CA VAL A 137 -13.80 10.70 4.06
C VAL A 137 -12.80 9.56 4.22
N VAL A 138 -13.21 8.34 3.88
CA VAL A 138 -12.35 7.16 3.87
C VAL A 138 -12.17 6.69 2.43
N ASP A 139 -10.95 6.77 1.92
CA ASP A 139 -10.63 6.26 0.59
C ASP A 139 -10.30 4.76 0.63
N GLU A 140 -10.70 4.04 -0.42
CA GLU A 140 -10.51 2.59 -0.57
C GLU A 140 -10.95 1.77 0.67
N VAL A 141 -12.17 2.02 1.18
CA VAL A 141 -12.68 1.40 2.41
C VAL A 141 -12.73 -0.13 2.37
N HIS A 142 -12.79 -0.76 1.19
CA HIS A 142 -12.67 -2.22 1.05
C HIS A 142 -11.34 -2.79 1.59
N LEU A 143 -10.33 -1.95 1.81
CA LEU A 143 -9.10 -2.33 2.51
C LEU A 143 -9.31 -2.68 4.00
N LEU A 144 -10.54 -2.55 4.52
CA LEU A 144 -10.98 -3.23 5.74
C LEU A 144 -10.65 -4.73 5.73
N GLY A 145 -10.67 -5.38 4.56
CA GLY A 145 -10.31 -6.79 4.40
C GLY A 145 -8.81 -7.10 4.47
N ALA A 146 -7.95 -6.08 4.53
CA ALA A 146 -6.51 -6.27 4.53
C ALA A 146 -5.97 -6.60 5.93
N GLU A 147 -5.21 -7.69 6.05
CA GLU A 147 -4.73 -8.24 7.34
C GLU A 147 -4.04 -7.23 8.25
N ARG A 148 -3.16 -6.37 7.72
CA ARG A 148 -2.35 -5.44 8.53
C ARG A 148 -3.01 -4.08 8.77
N ARG A 149 -3.85 -3.61 7.86
CA ARG A 149 -4.36 -2.22 7.85
C ARG A 149 -5.85 -2.11 8.11
N GLY A 150 -6.60 -3.16 7.76
CA GLY A 150 -8.03 -3.26 7.98
C GLY A 150 -8.41 -3.04 9.44
N PRO A 151 -7.81 -3.77 10.41
CA PRO A 151 -8.09 -3.59 11.83
C PRO A 151 -7.88 -2.16 12.32
N THR A 152 -6.82 -1.50 11.85
CA THR A 152 -6.54 -0.10 12.20
C THR A 152 -7.59 0.84 11.65
N LEU A 153 -7.95 0.72 10.36
CA LEU A 153 -8.99 1.55 9.75
C LEU A 153 -10.33 1.39 10.49
N GLU A 154 -10.70 0.13 10.75
CA GLU A 154 -11.93 -0.25 11.43
C GLU A 154 -12.03 0.36 12.84
N VAL A 155 -11.00 0.18 13.67
CA VAL A 155 -10.96 0.72 15.04
C VAL A 155 -10.89 2.24 15.05
N THR A 156 -10.16 2.84 14.10
CA THR A 156 -10.09 4.31 13.96
C THR A 156 -11.47 4.90 13.70
N LEU A 157 -12.22 4.33 12.76
CA LEU A 157 -13.56 4.82 12.43
C LEU A 157 -14.55 4.60 13.58
N ALA A 158 -14.51 3.44 14.24
CA ALA A 158 -15.31 3.18 15.43
C ALA A 158 -15.03 4.23 16.53
N THR A 159 -13.76 4.55 16.76
CA THR A 159 -13.33 5.52 17.77
C THR A 159 -13.75 6.95 17.43
N LEU A 160 -13.59 7.37 16.18
CA LEU A 160 -14.01 8.70 15.71
C LEU A 160 -15.53 8.88 15.88
N ARG A 161 -16.33 7.90 15.45
CA ARG A 161 -17.80 7.95 15.60
C ARG A 161 -18.25 7.91 17.07
N ARG A 162 -17.51 7.22 17.94
CA ARG A 162 -17.77 7.21 19.38
C ARG A 162 -17.48 8.58 20.02
N ARG A 163 -16.40 9.24 19.61
CA ARG A 163 -16.03 10.58 20.11
C ARG A 163 -16.95 11.67 19.58
N ASN A 164 -17.26 11.64 18.30
CA ASN A 164 -18.20 12.56 17.65
C ASN A 164 -19.32 11.78 16.92
N PRO A 165 -20.46 11.51 17.59
CA PRO A 165 -21.59 10.81 16.98
C PRO A 165 -22.29 11.59 15.85
N ALA A 166 -22.01 12.89 15.70
CA ALA A 166 -22.59 13.74 14.66
C ALA A 166 -21.69 13.86 13.42
N ILE A 167 -20.53 13.22 13.42
CA ILE A 167 -19.58 13.28 12.32
C ILE A 167 -20.17 12.64 11.06
N GLN A 168 -20.07 13.34 9.92
CA GLN A 168 -20.41 12.75 8.64
C GLN A 168 -19.32 11.75 8.23
N VAL A 169 -19.71 10.57 7.78
CA VAL A 169 -18.79 9.55 7.23
C VAL A 169 -19.10 9.30 5.76
N VAL A 170 -18.10 9.51 4.90
CA VAL A 170 -18.18 9.23 3.47
C VAL A 170 -17.12 8.19 3.11
N ALA A 171 -17.54 6.96 2.84
CA ALA A 171 -16.62 5.89 2.48
C ALA A 171 -16.62 5.65 0.97
N LEU A 172 -15.45 5.62 0.37
CA LEU A 172 -15.24 5.40 -1.05
C LEU A 172 -14.68 4.00 -1.25
N SER A 173 -15.32 3.19 -2.09
CA SER A 173 -14.90 1.82 -2.35
C SER A 173 -14.83 1.52 -3.84
N ALA A 174 -13.94 0.59 -4.23
CA ALA A 174 -14.17 -0.26 -5.39
C ALA A 174 -15.40 -1.16 -5.17
N THR A 175 -15.92 -1.73 -6.25
CA THR A 175 -17.00 -2.74 -6.19
C THR A 175 -16.53 -3.95 -5.39
N VAL A 176 -17.35 -4.42 -4.45
CA VAL A 176 -17.13 -5.59 -3.58
C VAL A 176 -18.43 -6.39 -3.51
N ALA A 177 -18.41 -7.62 -3.00
CA ALA A 177 -19.63 -8.45 -2.94
C ALA A 177 -20.63 -8.07 -1.83
N ASN A 178 -20.19 -7.36 -0.78
CA ASN A 178 -21.02 -6.99 0.38
C ASN A 178 -21.00 -5.48 0.72
N PRO A 179 -21.20 -4.57 -0.26
CA PRO A 179 -21.17 -3.13 -0.01
C PRO A 179 -22.30 -2.67 0.93
N GLU A 180 -23.42 -3.39 0.96
CA GLU A 180 -24.52 -3.16 1.90
C GLU A 180 -24.10 -3.38 3.35
N GLU A 181 -23.25 -4.37 3.63
CA GLU A 181 -22.78 -4.63 5.00
C GLU A 181 -21.91 -3.48 5.52
N ILE A 182 -21.07 -2.91 4.64
CA ILE A 182 -20.26 -1.72 4.96
C ILE A 182 -21.17 -0.50 5.17
N ALA A 183 -22.18 -0.31 4.31
CA ALA A 183 -23.13 0.79 4.42
C ALA A 183 -23.96 0.70 5.72
N ASP A 184 -24.46 -0.48 6.04
CA ASP A 184 -25.18 -0.78 7.28
C ASP A 184 -24.31 -0.49 8.50
N TRP A 185 -23.04 -0.93 8.50
CA TRP A 185 -22.11 -0.66 9.61
C TRP A 185 -21.90 0.84 9.84
N LEU A 186 -21.81 1.63 8.76
CA LEU A 186 -21.59 3.07 8.81
C LEU A 186 -22.86 3.91 8.97
N ASP A 187 -24.03 3.26 9.11
CA ASP A 187 -25.36 3.91 9.08
C ASP A 187 -25.50 4.85 7.87
N ALA A 188 -25.07 4.36 6.71
CA ALA A 188 -24.87 5.14 5.50
C ALA A 188 -25.81 4.74 4.37
N THR A 189 -26.13 5.70 3.51
CA THR A 189 -26.83 5.40 2.25
C THR A 189 -25.84 4.81 1.25
N LEU A 190 -26.13 3.62 0.73
CA LEU A 190 -25.32 2.99 -0.31
C LEU A 190 -25.60 3.63 -1.68
N VAL A 191 -24.52 4.03 -2.34
CA VAL A 191 -24.47 4.44 -3.74
C VAL A 191 -23.63 3.42 -4.49
N GLU A 192 -24.32 2.49 -5.14
CA GLU A 192 -23.70 1.47 -5.97
C GLU A 192 -23.92 1.78 -7.45
N SER A 193 -22.87 1.65 -8.25
CA SER A 193 -22.96 1.85 -9.69
C SER A 193 -21.80 1.19 -10.41
N GLU A 194 -22.09 0.51 -11.52
CA GLU A 194 -21.07 -0.02 -12.44
C GLU A 194 -20.64 0.99 -13.51
N TRP A 195 -21.22 2.20 -13.50
CA TRP A 195 -20.98 3.19 -14.55
C TRP A 195 -19.51 3.62 -14.59
N ARG A 196 -18.96 3.70 -15.80
CA ARG A 196 -17.61 4.20 -16.09
C ARG A 196 -17.65 5.28 -17.19
N PRO A 197 -16.72 6.25 -17.18
CA PRO A 197 -16.64 7.26 -18.23
C PRO A 197 -16.16 6.72 -19.58
N VAL A 198 -15.46 5.58 -19.57
CA VAL A 198 -14.96 4.87 -20.74
C VAL A 198 -15.34 3.41 -20.59
N ASP A 199 -15.93 2.82 -21.64
CA ASP A 199 -16.32 1.41 -21.65
C ASP A 199 -15.08 0.53 -21.52
N LEU A 200 -15.17 -0.54 -20.73
CA LEU A 200 -14.09 -1.50 -20.50
C LEU A 200 -14.42 -2.81 -21.22
N ARG A 201 -13.49 -3.32 -22.02
CA ARG A 201 -13.53 -4.68 -22.56
C ARG A 201 -12.51 -5.55 -21.85
N THR A 202 -12.96 -6.63 -21.24
CA THR A 202 -12.07 -7.58 -20.56
C THR A 202 -11.96 -8.84 -21.41
N GLY A 203 -10.75 -9.30 -21.68
CA GLY A 203 -10.53 -10.48 -22.50
C GLY A 203 -9.38 -11.36 -22.05
N VAL A 204 -9.36 -12.60 -22.54
CA VAL A 204 -8.29 -13.56 -22.30
C VAL A 204 -7.54 -13.81 -23.60
N CYS A 205 -6.22 -13.65 -23.57
CA CYS A 205 -5.33 -13.90 -24.69
C CYS A 205 -4.62 -15.25 -24.52
N VAL A 206 -4.70 -16.10 -25.54
CA VAL A 206 -3.97 -17.37 -25.65
C VAL A 206 -3.44 -17.45 -27.08
N ASP A 207 -2.15 -17.75 -27.24
CA ASP A 207 -1.50 -17.93 -28.55
C ASP A 207 -1.74 -16.76 -29.54
N GLY A 208 -1.77 -15.51 -29.04
CA GLY A 208 -2.03 -14.32 -29.85
C GLY A 208 -3.51 -14.02 -30.13
N GLU A 209 -4.43 -14.90 -29.72
CA GLU A 209 -5.89 -14.71 -29.90
C GLU A 209 -6.54 -14.21 -28.60
N ILE A 210 -6.99 -12.96 -28.63
CA ILE A 210 -7.78 -12.31 -27.57
C ILE A 210 -9.26 -12.58 -27.82
N ARG A 211 -9.97 -13.06 -26.80
CA ARG A 211 -11.43 -13.14 -26.78
C ARG A 211 -11.96 -12.26 -25.66
N PHE A 212 -12.78 -11.28 -26.02
CA PHE A 212 -13.38 -10.31 -25.08
C PHE A 212 -14.76 -10.77 -24.59
N ASP A 213 -15.15 -10.23 -23.44
CA ASP A 213 -16.45 -10.36 -22.79
C ASP A 213 -17.64 -9.90 -23.66
N ASP A 214 -17.43 -8.93 -24.55
CA ASP A 214 -18.44 -8.48 -25.52
C ASP A 214 -18.57 -9.42 -26.75
N GLY A 215 -17.85 -10.55 -26.74
CA GLY A 215 -17.84 -11.55 -27.81
C GLY A 215 -16.99 -11.17 -29.02
N THR A 216 -16.28 -10.04 -28.98
CA THR A 216 -15.31 -9.70 -30.03
C THR A 216 -14.01 -10.47 -29.87
N GLU A 217 -13.35 -10.72 -30.99
CA GLU A 217 -12.07 -11.41 -31.04
C GLU A 217 -11.04 -10.53 -31.77
N ARG A 218 -9.79 -10.59 -31.30
CA ARG A 218 -8.66 -9.86 -31.88
C ARG A 218 -7.43 -10.74 -31.90
N HIS A 219 -6.71 -10.71 -33.01
CA HIS A 219 -5.43 -11.41 -33.15
C HIS A 219 -4.29 -10.40 -33.08
N VAL A 220 -3.25 -10.70 -32.29
CA VAL A 220 -1.98 -9.95 -32.26
C VAL A 220 -0.87 -10.82 -32.85
N GLU A 221 -0.03 -10.23 -33.70
CA GLU A 221 1.12 -10.93 -34.25
C GLU A 221 2.22 -11.07 -33.20
N VAL A 222 2.48 -12.29 -32.75
CA VAL A 222 3.60 -12.58 -31.84
C VAL A 222 4.85 -12.80 -32.68
N GLY A 223 5.79 -11.86 -32.61
CA GLY A 223 7.06 -11.97 -33.33
C GLY A 223 7.92 -13.08 -32.72
N GLY A 224 8.11 -14.18 -33.45
CA GLY A 224 9.30 -15.00 -33.25
C GLY A 224 10.52 -14.16 -33.60
N SER A 225 11.59 -14.22 -32.78
CA SER A 225 12.84 -13.52 -33.06
C SER A 225 13.16 -13.59 -34.56
N ALA A 226 13.48 -12.44 -35.16
CA ALA A 226 13.89 -12.35 -36.56
C ALA A 226 15.23 -13.08 -36.78
N ALA A 227 15.22 -14.41 -36.75
CA ALA A 227 16.27 -15.27 -37.27
C ALA A 227 15.92 -15.54 -38.74
N GLU A 228 16.35 -14.60 -39.59
CA GLU A 228 16.82 -14.85 -40.95
C GLU A 228 16.02 -15.87 -41.79
N SER A 229 14.93 -15.42 -42.42
CA SER A 229 14.55 -15.98 -43.72
C SER A 229 15.53 -15.47 -44.80
N VAL A 230 16.80 -15.87 -44.71
CA VAL A 230 17.70 -15.83 -45.85
C VAL A 230 17.37 -17.07 -46.67
N ALA A 231 16.63 -16.86 -47.75
CA ALA A 231 16.51 -17.83 -48.81
C ALA A 231 17.89 -18.01 -49.45
N ASP A 232 18.65 -19.00 -48.98
CA ASP A 232 19.72 -19.61 -49.76
C ASP A 232 19.33 -21.03 -50.12
N GLY A 233 19.38 -21.32 -51.42
CA GLY A 233 18.95 -22.57 -52.00
C GLY A 233 19.92 -23.69 -51.63
N GLY A 234 19.48 -24.62 -50.79
CA GLY A 234 20.16 -25.89 -50.56
C GLY A 234 19.15 -26.94 -50.11
N ASP A 235 19.08 -28.05 -50.85
CA ASP A 235 18.32 -29.25 -50.48
C ASP A 235 18.81 -29.77 -49.12
N GLY A 236 18.15 -29.32 -48.05
CA GLY A 236 18.28 -29.79 -46.69
C GLY A 236 16.88 -29.96 -46.13
N VAL A 237 16.59 -31.14 -45.60
CA VAL A 237 15.33 -31.44 -44.91
C VAL A 237 15.18 -30.43 -43.78
N VAL A 238 14.22 -29.51 -43.92
CA VAL A 238 13.80 -28.60 -42.85
C VAL A 238 13.03 -29.47 -41.86
N GLU A 239 13.66 -29.77 -40.73
CA GLU A 239 12.91 -30.22 -39.56
C GLU A 239 12.02 -29.06 -39.11
N ASP A 240 10.74 -29.21 -39.39
CA ASP A 240 9.65 -28.39 -38.90
C ASP A 240 9.68 -28.43 -37.37
N THR A 241 10.36 -27.46 -36.78
CA THR A 241 10.39 -27.22 -35.34
C THR A 241 9.44 -26.06 -35.07
N THR A 242 8.16 -26.28 -35.31
CA THR A 242 7.13 -25.56 -34.53
C THR A 242 7.41 -25.85 -33.06
N PRO A 243 7.61 -24.83 -32.20
CA PRO A 243 7.69 -25.04 -30.76
C PRO A 243 6.45 -25.82 -30.31
N GLU A 244 6.65 -26.95 -29.61
CA GLU A 244 5.54 -27.76 -29.07
C GLU A 244 4.77 -27.02 -27.95
N ASP A 245 5.36 -25.94 -27.44
CA ASP A 245 4.78 -25.00 -26.48
C ASP A 245 4.55 -23.67 -27.21
N GLY A 246 3.35 -23.07 -27.10
CA GLY A 246 3.03 -21.77 -27.71
C GLY A 246 3.98 -20.63 -27.32
N PRO A 247 3.76 -19.39 -27.81
CA PRO A 247 4.63 -18.27 -27.46
C PRO A 247 4.70 -18.08 -25.93
N ASP A 248 5.90 -17.85 -25.40
CA ASP A 248 6.08 -17.56 -23.98
C ASP A 248 5.25 -16.32 -23.57
N ALA A 249 4.75 -16.31 -22.34
CA ALA A 249 3.89 -15.25 -21.82
C ALA A 249 4.55 -13.86 -21.92
N THR A 250 5.88 -13.81 -21.86
CA THR A 250 6.67 -12.58 -22.05
C THR A 250 6.53 -12.02 -23.46
N ASP A 251 6.73 -12.86 -24.49
CA ASP A 251 6.63 -12.44 -25.90
C ASP A 251 5.18 -12.11 -26.27
N LEU A 252 4.21 -12.86 -25.74
CA LEU A 252 2.80 -12.55 -25.92
C LEU A 252 2.43 -11.20 -25.27
N THR A 253 2.95 -10.92 -24.07
CA THR A 253 2.77 -9.62 -23.42
C THR A 253 3.42 -8.51 -24.23
N ALA A 254 4.62 -8.73 -24.78
CA ALA A 254 5.29 -7.75 -25.62
C ALA A 254 4.49 -7.43 -26.90
N ALA A 255 3.94 -8.45 -27.55
CA ALA A 255 3.05 -8.27 -28.71
C ALA A 255 1.79 -7.44 -28.36
N LEU A 256 1.17 -7.69 -27.20
CA LEU A 256 0.02 -6.93 -26.73
C LEU A 256 0.37 -5.45 -26.43
N VAL A 257 1.55 -5.19 -25.88
CA VAL A 257 2.04 -3.81 -25.65
C VAL A 257 2.31 -3.12 -26.98
N ALA A 258 3.04 -3.76 -27.88
CA ALA A 258 3.38 -3.22 -29.20
C ALA A 258 2.13 -2.89 -30.03
N ASP A 259 1.11 -3.74 -30.00
CA ASP A 259 -0.18 -3.52 -30.66
C ASP A 259 -0.92 -2.30 -30.08
N ALA A 260 -0.94 -2.14 -28.75
CA ALA A 260 -1.54 -0.96 -28.12
C ALA A 260 -0.80 0.34 -28.48
N VAL A 261 0.54 0.29 -28.55
CA VAL A 261 1.40 1.41 -28.95
C VAL A 261 1.19 1.77 -30.43
N ALA A 262 1.05 0.79 -31.31
CA ALA A 262 0.77 1.01 -32.73
C ALA A 262 -0.55 1.78 -32.97
N GLU A 263 -1.50 1.66 -32.04
CA GLU A 263 -2.76 2.42 -32.04
C GLU A 263 -2.65 3.82 -31.39
N GLY A 264 -1.45 4.26 -30.99
CA GLY A 264 -1.23 5.51 -30.24
C GLY A 264 -1.64 5.42 -28.77
N GLY A 265 -1.78 4.21 -28.23
CA GLY A 265 -2.07 3.92 -26.85
C GLY A 265 -0.82 3.87 -25.97
N GLN A 266 -1.04 4.01 -24.67
CA GLN A 266 -0.06 3.58 -23.66
C GLN A 266 -0.56 2.30 -23.01
N CYS A 267 0.36 1.49 -22.48
CA CYS A 267 0.05 0.21 -21.86
C CYS A 267 0.54 0.12 -20.41
N LEU A 268 -0.23 -0.57 -19.56
CA LEU A 268 0.29 -1.09 -18.28
C LEU A 268 0.38 -2.61 -18.38
N ALA A 269 1.51 -3.18 -17.98
CA ALA A 269 1.71 -4.62 -17.95
C ALA A 269 2.00 -5.09 -16.51
N PHE A 270 1.07 -5.84 -15.92
CA PHE A 270 1.18 -6.36 -14.57
C PHE A 270 1.80 -7.75 -14.54
N VAL A 271 2.81 -7.92 -13.68
CA VAL A 271 3.55 -9.17 -13.48
C VAL A 271 3.67 -9.50 -11.98
N ARG A 272 3.96 -10.76 -11.65
CA ARG A 272 3.92 -11.28 -10.27
C ARG A 272 5.08 -10.83 -9.38
N SER A 273 6.20 -10.38 -9.94
CA SER A 273 7.39 -10.09 -9.15
C SER A 273 8.20 -8.92 -9.69
N ARG A 274 9.07 -8.38 -8.82
CA ARG A 274 9.97 -7.27 -9.15
C ARG A 274 10.94 -7.61 -10.28
N ALA A 275 11.51 -8.82 -10.24
CA ALA A 275 12.44 -9.31 -11.25
C ALA A 275 11.74 -9.43 -12.62
N GLU A 276 10.53 -9.99 -12.63
CA GLU A 276 9.73 -10.12 -13.86
C GLU A 276 9.36 -8.75 -14.46
N ALA A 277 9.13 -7.73 -13.62
CA ALA A 277 8.81 -6.39 -14.09
C ALA A 277 10.00 -5.76 -14.82
N ALA A 278 11.20 -5.90 -14.25
CA ALA A 278 12.44 -5.45 -14.86
C ALA A 278 12.74 -6.24 -16.16
N THR A 279 12.68 -7.56 -16.13
CA THR A 279 12.93 -8.40 -17.31
C THR A 279 11.97 -8.11 -18.47
N LEU A 280 10.67 -7.91 -18.18
CA LEU A 280 9.70 -7.54 -19.22
C LEU A 280 9.99 -6.14 -19.78
N ALA A 281 10.34 -5.17 -18.92
CA ALA A 281 10.70 -3.82 -19.36
C ALA A 281 11.97 -3.80 -20.23
N GLU A 282 13.00 -4.57 -19.86
CA GLU A 282 14.23 -4.74 -20.63
C GLU A 282 13.95 -5.35 -22.01
N ARG A 283 13.10 -6.38 -22.08
CA ARG A 283 12.70 -6.96 -23.37
C ARG A 283 11.95 -5.95 -24.23
N LEU A 284 10.99 -5.23 -23.67
CA LEU A 284 10.21 -4.20 -24.37
C LEU A 284 11.05 -2.99 -24.81
N ALA A 285 12.17 -2.73 -24.13
CA ALA A 285 13.10 -1.66 -24.53
C ALA A 285 13.76 -1.93 -25.89
N GLU A 286 13.74 -3.17 -26.38
CA GLU A 286 14.25 -3.56 -27.69
C GLU A 286 13.24 -3.34 -28.83
N ASP A 287 11.98 -3.00 -28.52
CA ASP A 287 10.89 -2.94 -29.51
C ASP A 287 10.69 -1.53 -30.14
N ASP A 288 11.61 -0.60 -29.90
CA ASP A 288 11.60 0.78 -30.42
C ASP A 288 10.30 1.55 -30.09
N LEU A 289 9.69 1.29 -28.93
CA LEU A 289 8.38 1.85 -28.57
C LEU A 289 8.40 3.39 -28.50
N ALA A 290 9.48 3.99 -28.00
CA ALA A 290 9.63 5.45 -27.98
C ALA A 290 9.63 6.07 -29.39
N GLU A 291 10.26 5.42 -30.37
CA GLU A 291 10.28 5.90 -31.75
C GLU A 291 8.90 5.76 -32.38
N ARG A 292 8.23 4.63 -32.16
CA ARG A 292 6.87 4.37 -32.68
C ARG A 292 5.84 5.37 -32.16
N MET A 293 5.98 5.81 -30.91
CA MET A 293 5.12 6.85 -30.31
C MET A 293 5.59 8.28 -30.60
N GLY A 294 6.80 8.47 -31.14
CA GLY A 294 7.39 9.80 -31.38
C GLY A 294 7.77 10.55 -30.09
N ILE A 295 8.07 9.82 -29.00
CA ILE A 295 8.37 10.36 -27.66
C ILE A 295 9.85 10.24 -27.28
N GLY A 296 10.71 9.81 -28.21
CA GLY A 296 12.14 9.58 -27.98
C GLY A 296 12.89 10.70 -27.22
N PRO A 297 12.75 11.99 -27.60
CA PRO A 297 13.41 13.07 -26.87
C PRO A 297 12.94 13.22 -25.42
N ASP A 298 11.64 13.09 -25.17
CA ASP A 298 11.05 13.24 -23.83
C ASP A 298 11.42 12.03 -22.96
N ALA A 299 11.28 10.82 -23.51
CA ALA A 299 11.73 9.57 -22.89
C ALA A 299 13.22 9.60 -22.52
N ALA A 300 14.06 10.17 -23.39
CA ALA A 300 15.49 10.33 -23.13
C ALA A 300 15.77 11.30 -21.97
N ALA A 301 15.06 12.44 -21.93
CA ALA A 301 15.18 13.42 -20.85
C ALA A 301 14.80 12.81 -19.49
N VAL A 302 13.68 12.09 -19.43
CA VAL A 302 13.25 11.37 -18.22
C VAL A 302 14.30 10.34 -17.78
N GLY A 303 14.86 9.59 -18.73
CA GLY A 303 15.91 8.61 -18.44
C GLY A 303 17.21 9.24 -17.91
N ASP A 304 17.53 10.47 -18.32
CA ASP A 304 18.68 11.22 -17.80
C ASP A 304 18.38 11.76 -16.39
N ASP A 305 17.20 12.34 -16.16
CA ASP A 305 16.78 12.81 -14.83
C ASP A 305 16.75 11.67 -13.79
N VAL A 306 16.30 10.48 -14.19
CA VAL A 306 16.27 9.30 -13.31
C VAL A 306 17.67 8.75 -13.03
N ALA A 307 18.59 8.84 -13.99
CA ALA A 307 19.98 8.42 -13.79
C ALA A 307 20.72 9.30 -12.75
N ASP A 308 20.24 10.51 -12.50
CA ASP A 308 20.80 11.44 -11.52
C ASP A 308 20.27 11.23 -10.08
N ILE A 309 19.24 10.39 -9.88
CA ILE A 309 18.65 10.13 -8.55
C ILE A 309 19.57 9.28 -7.68
N ASP A 310 20.13 8.20 -8.22
CA ASP A 310 21.16 7.38 -7.55
C ASP A 310 22.05 6.62 -8.55
N GLY A 311 23.17 6.09 -8.06
CA GLY A 311 24.12 5.32 -8.85
C GLY A 311 23.91 3.81 -8.76
N THR A 312 22.73 3.31 -8.42
CA THR A 312 22.51 1.87 -8.23
C THR A 312 22.40 1.12 -9.56
N VAL A 313 22.61 -0.20 -9.55
CA VAL A 313 22.37 -1.04 -10.73
C VAL A 313 20.91 -0.91 -11.19
N THR A 314 19.96 -1.01 -10.25
CA THR A 314 18.53 -0.89 -10.53
C THR A 314 18.16 0.49 -11.08
N GLY A 315 18.72 1.58 -10.55
CA GLY A 315 18.50 2.93 -11.08
C GLY A 315 19.00 3.08 -12.52
N ARG A 316 20.18 2.53 -12.83
CA ARG A 316 20.72 2.51 -14.20
C ARG A 316 19.88 1.67 -15.17
N GLU A 317 19.43 0.49 -14.74
CA GLU A 317 18.55 -0.38 -15.53
C GLU A 317 17.23 0.33 -15.84
N LEU A 318 16.63 1.01 -14.84
CA LEU A 318 15.42 1.80 -15.03
C LEU A 318 15.65 2.95 -16.01
N ALA A 319 16.73 3.72 -15.85
CA ALA A 319 17.10 4.81 -16.75
C ALA A 319 17.30 4.32 -18.19
N ALA A 320 17.92 3.15 -18.38
CA ALA A 320 18.10 2.56 -19.71
C ALA A 320 16.76 2.22 -20.37
N CYS A 321 15.84 1.59 -19.63
CA CYS A 321 14.49 1.31 -20.13
C CYS A 321 13.74 2.61 -20.47
N LEU A 322 13.83 3.62 -19.60
CA LEU A 322 13.12 4.89 -19.76
C LEU A 322 13.50 5.60 -21.06
N ARG A 323 14.80 5.58 -21.43
CA ARG A 323 15.26 6.15 -22.72
C ARG A 323 14.65 5.44 -23.93
N ALA A 324 14.23 4.18 -23.79
CA ALA A 324 13.51 3.42 -24.82
C ALA A 324 11.97 3.58 -24.75
N GLY A 325 11.47 4.41 -23.82
CA GLY A 325 10.05 4.68 -23.62
C GLY A 325 9.33 3.64 -22.75
N VAL A 326 10.06 2.84 -21.97
CA VAL A 326 9.50 1.77 -21.12
C VAL A 326 10.01 1.94 -19.69
N ALA A 327 9.21 1.62 -18.69
CA ALA A 327 9.67 1.61 -17.30
C ALA A 327 9.24 0.33 -16.59
N PHE A 328 9.96 -0.04 -15.55
CA PHE A 328 9.45 -0.96 -14.53
C PHE A 328 9.07 -0.22 -13.26
N HIS A 329 8.05 -0.70 -12.52
CA HIS A 329 7.55 -0.06 -11.31
C HIS A 329 7.23 -1.08 -10.20
N HIS A 330 7.89 -0.92 -9.06
CA HIS A 330 7.68 -1.75 -7.88
C HIS A 330 8.24 -1.11 -6.60
N ALA A 331 7.89 -1.68 -5.43
CA ALA A 331 8.35 -1.22 -4.11
C ALA A 331 9.88 -1.19 -3.92
N GLY A 332 10.64 -1.99 -4.68
CA GLY A 332 12.12 -1.97 -4.62
C GLY A 332 12.77 -0.71 -5.19
N LEU A 333 12.04 0.14 -5.92
CA LEU A 333 12.52 1.44 -6.39
C LEU A 333 12.47 2.48 -5.27
N ARG A 334 13.25 3.57 -5.37
CA ARG A 334 13.11 4.71 -4.46
C ARG A 334 11.82 5.47 -4.74
N ALA A 335 11.36 6.29 -3.79
CA ALA A 335 10.16 7.09 -3.95
C ALA A 335 10.26 8.06 -5.15
N ASP A 336 11.43 8.68 -5.34
CA ASP A 336 11.67 9.61 -6.44
C ASP A 336 11.68 8.91 -7.80
N HIS A 337 12.23 7.70 -7.90
CA HIS A 337 12.13 6.87 -9.11
C HIS A 337 10.68 6.56 -9.47
N ARG A 338 9.87 6.14 -8.49
CA ARG A 338 8.44 5.84 -8.73
C ARG A 338 7.69 7.09 -9.18
N ALA A 339 7.91 8.22 -8.51
CA ALA A 339 7.26 9.50 -8.85
C ALA A 339 7.63 9.95 -10.28
N ALA A 340 8.89 9.82 -10.68
CA ALA A 340 9.35 10.15 -12.04
C ALA A 340 8.68 9.27 -13.10
N VAL A 341 8.61 7.94 -12.88
CA VAL A 341 7.93 7.01 -13.79
C VAL A 341 6.44 7.32 -13.91
N GLU A 342 5.77 7.59 -12.79
CA GLU A 342 4.33 7.92 -12.76
C GLU A 342 4.03 9.24 -13.45
N ALA A 343 4.87 10.26 -13.28
CA ALA A 343 4.77 11.54 -13.97
C ALA A 343 5.00 11.37 -15.48
N ALA A 344 6.09 10.73 -15.88
CA ALA A 344 6.40 10.49 -17.29
C ALA A 344 5.29 9.72 -18.03
N PHE A 345 4.65 8.75 -17.36
CA PHE A 345 3.53 8.04 -17.96
C PHE A 345 2.28 8.92 -18.08
N ARG A 346 1.97 9.73 -17.06
CA ARG A 346 0.85 10.67 -17.09
C ARG A 346 1.03 11.74 -18.18
N ASP A 347 2.25 12.23 -18.35
CA ASP A 347 2.62 13.26 -19.31
C ASP A 347 2.86 12.69 -20.72
N ARG A 348 2.72 11.37 -20.87
CA ARG A 348 2.82 10.60 -22.13
C ARG A 348 4.22 10.64 -22.75
N GLU A 349 5.23 10.74 -21.90
CA GLU A 349 6.66 10.72 -22.24
C GLU A 349 7.20 9.28 -22.32
N ILE A 350 6.46 8.31 -21.78
CA ILE A 350 6.75 6.87 -21.92
C ILE A 350 5.51 6.08 -22.37
N ALA A 351 5.77 4.97 -23.08
CA ALA A 351 4.79 4.12 -23.73
C ALA A 351 4.19 3.06 -22.80
N CYS A 352 5.02 2.47 -21.93
CA CYS A 352 4.64 1.31 -21.12
C CYS A 352 5.23 1.36 -19.71
N ILE A 353 4.45 0.92 -18.72
CA ILE A 353 4.96 0.54 -17.39
C ILE A 353 4.73 -0.96 -17.16
N CYS A 354 5.81 -1.68 -16.86
CA CYS A 354 5.80 -3.05 -16.35
C CYS A 354 5.78 -3.00 -14.82
N ALA A 355 4.70 -3.40 -14.18
CA ALA A 355 4.50 -3.20 -12.75
C ALA A 355 4.15 -4.46 -11.98
N THR A 356 4.50 -4.46 -10.69
CA THR A 356 3.85 -5.37 -9.74
C THR A 356 2.45 -4.85 -9.38
N PRO A 357 1.55 -5.68 -8.82
CA PRO A 357 0.20 -5.27 -8.43
C PRO A 357 0.11 -4.03 -7.54
N THR A 358 1.18 -3.70 -6.82
CA THR A 358 1.25 -2.53 -5.95
C THR A 358 0.93 -1.21 -6.66
N LEU A 359 1.16 -1.08 -7.97
CA LEU A 359 0.79 0.11 -8.75
C LEU A 359 -0.73 0.25 -8.96
N ALA A 360 -1.47 -0.87 -8.93
CA ALA A 360 -2.92 -0.84 -9.11
C ALA A 360 -3.64 -0.13 -7.96
N ALA A 361 -3.03 -0.10 -6.78
CA ALA A 361 -3.53 0.60 -5.60
C ALA A 361 -2.98 2.04 -5.53
N GLY A 362 -3.86 3.03 -5.58
CA GLY A 362 -3.54 4.38 -5.12
C GLY A 362 -2.67 5.27 -6.02
N VAL A 363 -2.57 5.00 -7.32
CA VAL A 363 -1.98 5.95 -8.29
C VAL A 363 -2.93 6.18 -9.47
N ASN A 364 -3.18 7.44 -9.83
CA ASN A 364 -4.00 7.79 -10.99
C ASN A 364 -3.22 7.77 -12.32
N VAL A 365 -2.92 6.57 -12.84
CA VAL A 365 -2.26 6.35 -14.14
C VAL A 365 -3.15 5.50 -15.07
N PRO A 366 -4.13 6.09 -15.78
CA PRO A 366 -4.95 5.34 -16.75
C PRO A 366 -4.16 5.06 -18.05
N ALA A 367 -4.42 3.92 -18.67
CA ALA A 367 -3.78 3.48 -19.90
C ALA A 367 -4.82 3.06 -20.94
N ARG A 368 -4.47 3.01 -22.24
CA ARG A 368 -5.40 2.50 -23.27
C ARG A 368 -5.66 1.01 -23.04
N ARG A 369 -4.57 0.26 -22.85
CA ARG A 369 -4.59 -1.18 -22.59
C ARG A 369 -3.93 -1.49 -21.25
N VAL A 370 -4.51 -2.43 -20.52
CA VAL A 370 -3.90 -3.10 -19.38
C VAL A 370 -3.70 -4.56 -19.75
N VAL A 371 -2.51 -5.10 -19.49
CA VAL A 371 -2.20 -6.52 -19.65
C VAL A 371 -1.88 -7.08 -18.27
N VAL A 372 -2.59 -8.11 -17.83
CA VAL A 372 -2.28 -8.84 -16.60
C VAL A 372 -1.66 -10.16 -17.02
N ARG A 373 -0.32 -10.23 -16.98
CA ARG A 373 0.42 -11.40 -17.44
C ARG A 373 0.31 -12.56 -16.46
N ASP A 374 0.47 -12.26 -15.17
CA ASP A 374 0.50 -13.27 -14.12
C ASP A 374 -0.65 -13.08 -13.14
N GLN A 375 -1.47 -14.11 -12.93
CA GLN A 375 -2.64 -14.07 -12.04
C GLN A 375 -2.46 -14.90 -10.77
N LYS A 376 -1.23 -15.37 -10.51
CA LYS A 376 -0.87 -16.13 -9.30
C LYS A 376 0.36 -15.56 -8.61
N ARG A 377 0.35 -15.57 -7.27
CA ARG A 377 1.49 -15.16 -6.43
C ARG A 377 1.88 -16.24 -5.44
N TYR A 378 3.14 -16.23 -5.00
CA TYR A 378 3.62 -17.13 -3.97
C TYR A 378 3.33 -16.55 -2.59
N THR A 379 2.69 -17.33 -1.72
CA THR A 379 2.32 -16.93 -0.34
C THR A 379 3.31 -17.40 0.72
N GLY A 380 4.46 -17.93 0.33
CA GLY A 380 5.44 -18.56 1.24
C GLY A 380 5.21 -20.07 1.41
N SER A 381 3.99 -20.55 1.17
CA SER A 381 3.65 -21.98 1.20
C SER A 381 3.25 -22.52 -0.17
N SER A 382 2.52 -21.73 -0.95
CA SER A 382 1.86 -22.17 -2.18
C SER A 382 1.81 -21.05 -3.22
N MET A 383 1.64 -21.43 -4.49
CA MET A 383 1.16 -20.49 -5.51
C MET A 383 -0.36 -20.39 -5.39
N GLU A 384 -0.86 -19.18 -5.18
CA GLU A 384 -2.28 -18.89 -5.00
C GLU A 384 -2.73 -17.86 -6.03
N TRP A 385 -4.01 -17.95 -6.41
CA TRP A 385 -4.63 -16.97 -7.29
C TRP A 385 -4.66 -15.59 -6.64
N LEU A 386 -4.46 -14.55 -7.44
CA LEU A 386 -4.70 -13.18 -7.00
C LEU A 386 -6.20 -13.01 -6.73
N PRO A 387 -6.59 -12.24 -5.68
CA PRO A 387 -7.98 -11.90 -5.46
C PRO A 387 -8.61 -11.25 -6.70
N THR A 388 -9.87 -11.55 -6.97
CA THR A 388 -10.63 -10.97 -8.07
C THR A 388 -10.68 -9.45 -7.97
N LEU A 389 -10.86 -8.92 -6.76
CA LEU A 389 -10.80 -7.47 -6.51
C LEU A 389 -9.48 -6.85 -6.97
N GLU A 390 -8.35 -7.50 -6.72
CA GLU A 390 -7.01 -7.01 -7.08
C GLU A 390 -6.84 -6.97 -8.61
N VAL A 391 -7.28 -8.01 -9.31
CA VAL A 391 -7.27 -8.06 -10.79
C VAL A 391 -8.24 -7.03 -11.39
N HIS A 392 -9.44 -6.88 -10.84
CA HIS A 392 -10.41 -5.88 -11.29
C HIS A 392 -9.90 -4.44 -11.10
N GLN A 393 -9.13 -4.19 -10.03
CA GLN A 393 -8.45 -2.90 -9.84
C GLN A 393 -7.40 -2.63 -10.91
N MET A 394 -6.63 -3.64 -11.32
CA MET A 394 -5.70 -3.52 -12.47
C MET A 394 -6.47 -3.23 -13.75
N CYS A 395 -7.45 -4.07 -14.10
CA CYS A 395 -8.27 -3.92 -15.31
C CYS A 395 -8.97 -2.56 -15.36
N GLY A 396 -9.42 -2.05 -14.21
CA GLY A 396 -10.06 -0.75 -14.08
C GLY A 396 -9.16 0.46 -14.40
N ARG A 397 -7.86 0.27 -14.64
CA ARG A 397 -6.94 1.31 -15.14
C ARG A 397 -6.98 1.43 -16.68
N ALA A 398 -7.64 0.52 -17.38
CA ALA A 398 -7.80 0.59 -18.83
C ALA A 398 -8.89 1.61 -19.22
N GLY A 399 -8.60 2.37 -20.28
CA GLY A 399 -9.43 3.45 -20.82
C GLY A 399 -9.08 4.81 -20.22
N ARG A 400 -8.56 5.74 -21.04
CA ARG A 400 -8.29 7.13 -20.62
C ARG A 400 -9.50 8.03 -20.93
N PRO A 401 -10.15 8.64 -19.92
CA PRO A 401 -11.31 9.50 -20.13
C PRO A 401 -11.04 10.64 -21.11
N GLY A 402 -11.88 10.75 -22.13
CA GLY A 402 -11.79 11.79 -23.16
C GLY A 402 -10.71 11.57 -24.23
N LEU A 403 -9.91 10.50 -24.13
CA LEU A 403 -8.88 10.15 -25.11
C LEU A 403 -9.20 8.85 -25.85
N ASP A 404 -9.61 7.81 -25.12
CA ASP A 404 -9.88 6.50 -25.70
C ASP A 404 -11.38 6.26 -25.90
N PRO A 405 -11.79 5.60 -27.00
CA PRO A 405 -13.20 5.24 -27.21
C PRO A 405 -13.67 4.11 -26.29
N HIS A 406 -12.75 3.23 -25.90
CA HIS A 406 -12.91 2.15 -24.93
C HIS A 406 -11.52 1.80 -24.38
N GLY A 407 -11.48 1.21 -23.18
CA GLY A 407 -10.30 0.58 -22.60
C GLY A 407 -10.31 -0.93 -22.82
N GLU A 408 -9.13 -1.52 -22.95
CA GLU A 408 -8.98 -2.98 -23.05
C GLU A 408 -8.16 -3.52 -21.87
N ALA A 409 -8.69 -4.51 -21.17
CA ALA A 409 -7.96 -5.28 -20.17
C ALA A 409 -7.80 -6.71 -20.65
N VAL A 410 -6.56 -7.19 -20.73
CA VAL A 410 -6.22 -8.49 -21.31
C VAL A 410 -5.49 -9.35 -20.29
N LEU A 411 -6.07 -10.49 -19.94
CA LEU A 411 -5.44 -11.51 -19.11
C LEU A 411 -4.65 -12.45 -20.03
N VAL A 412 -3.37 -12.65 -19.75
CA VAL A 412 -2.55 -13.63 -20.48
C VAL A 412 -2.76 -15.01 -19.87
N GLY A 413 -3.13 -15.98 -20.70
CA GLY A 413 -3.34 -17.35 -20.25
C GLY A 413 -2.85 -18.37 -21.27
N GLU A 414 -3.08 -19.63 -20.92
CA GLU A 414 -2.85 -20.78 -21.77
C GLU A 414 -4.20 -21.38 -22.19
N ALA A 415 -4.21 -22.26 -23.20
CA ALA A 415 -5.41 -22.99 -23.59
C ALA A 415 -6.03 -23.76 -22.41
N SER A 416 -5.20 -24.25 -21.49
CA SER A 416 -5.57 -24.99 -20.29
C SER A 416 -6.23 -24.13 -19.20
N THR A 417 -5.94 -22.82 -19.17
CA THR A 417 -6.38 -21.90 -18.10
C THR A 417 -7.41 -20.88 -18.57
N ARG A 418 -7.67 -20.77 -19.87
CA ARG A 418 -8.61 -19.80 -20.44
C ARG A 418 -9.98 -19.82 -19.75
N GLU A 419 -10.60 -20.99 -19.61
CA GLU A 419 -11.92 -21.11 -18.98
C GLU A 419 -11.90 -20.67 -17.51
N GLU A 420 -10.88 -21.08 -16.75
CA GLU A 420 -10.74 -20.67 -15.34
C GLU A 420 -10.49 -19.16 -15.18
N LEU A 421 -9.75 -18.54 -16.11
CA LEU A 421 -9.54 -17.08 -16.12
C LEU A 421 -10.83 -16.32 -16.43
N VAL A 422 -11.64 -16.82 -17.37
CA VAL A 422 -12.95 -16.24 -17.70
C VAL A 422 -13.86 -16.33 -16.49
N GLU A 423 -14.05 -17.53 -15.94
CA GLU A 423 -14.93 -17.78 -14.79
C GLU A 423 -14.52 -16.94 -13.57
N ARG A 424 -13.22 -16.86 -13.26
CA ARG A 424 -12.75 -16.17 -12.05
C ARG A 424 -12.73 -14.65 -12.17
N TYR A 425 -12.28 -14.11 -13.31
CA TYR A 425 -11.93 -12.69 -13.41
C TYR A 425 -12.76 -11.90 -14.42
N VAL A 426 -13.34 -12.54 -15.43
CA VAL A 426 -14.18 -11.86 -16.43
C VAL A 426 -15.64 -11.90 -16.00
N GLU A 427 -16.12 -13.07 -15.58
CA GLU A 427 -17.49 -13.30 -15.13
C GLU A 427 -17.64 -13.27 -13.60
N GLY A 428 -16.53 -13.48 -12.87
CA GLY A 428 -16.54 -13.57 -11.41
C GLY A 428 -16.63 -12.20 -10.73
N ASP A 429 -17.45 -12.13 -9.68
CA ASP A 429 -17.57 -10.96 -8.83
C ASP A 429 -16.38 -10.85 -7.84
N PRO A 430 -15.99 -9.62 -7.44
CA PRO A 430 -15.01 -9.41 -6.38
C PRO A 430 -15.41 -10.07 -5.06
N GLU A 431 -14.42 -10.44 -4.24
CA GLU A 431 -14.67 -11.06 -2.94
C GLU A 431 -15.41 -10.12 -1.97
N ALA A 432 -16.10 -10.71 -0.99
CA ALA A 432 -16.64 -9.99 0.14
C ALA A 432 -15.51 -9.47 1.03
N VAL A 433 -15.70 -8.29 1.60
CA VAL A 433 -14.82 -7.70 2.60
C VAL A 433 -15.13 -8.35 3.94
N GLU A 434 -14.14 -8.96 4.56
CA GLU A 434 -14.23 -9.57 5.89
C GLU A 434 -13.34 -8.82 6.88
N SER A 435 -13.82 -8.52 8.08
CA SER A 435 -12.95 -7.95 9.11
C SER A 435 -11.79 -8.89 9.47
N LYS A 436 -10.61 -8.30 9.65
CA LYS A 436 -9.41 -8.99 10.16
C LYS A 436 -9.10 -8.64 11.62
N LEU A 437 -10.02 -7.97 12.33
CA LEU A 437 -9.78 -7.50 13.71
C LEU A 437 -9.49 -8.63 14.71
N ALA A 438 -10.05 -9.82 14.50
CA ALA A 438 -9.83 -10.99 15.35
C ALA A 438 -8.42 -11.62 15.20
N ASP A 439 -7.59 -11.16 14.25
CA ASP A 439 -6.18 -11.56 14.19
C ASP A 439 -5.49 -11.26 15.54
N PRO A 440 -4.83 -12.24 16.20
CA PRO A 440 -4.27 -12.05 17.53
C PRO A 440 -3.25 -10.89 17.63
N ALA A 441 -2.43 -10.67 16.60
CA ALA A 441 -1.43 -9.60 16.63
C ALA A 441 -2.08 -8.22 16.56
N SER A 442 -3.09 -8.08 15.71
CA SER A 442 -3.88 -6.86 15.55
C SER A 442 -4.71 -6.58 16.80
N LEU A 443 -5.42 -7.60 17.32
CA LEU A 443 -6.28 -7.47 18.49
C LEU A 443 -5.50 -7.03 19.73
N ARG A 444 -4.33 -7.63 20.01
CA ARG A 444 -3.47 -7.19 21.13
C ARG A 444 -3.10 -5.70 21.04
N THR A 445 -2.83 -5.22 19.83
CA THR A 445 -2.46 -3.81 19.61
C THR A 445 -3.63 -2.87 19.93
N HIS A 446 -4.84 -3.21 19.48
CA HIS A 446 -6.02 -2.38 19.71
C HIS A 446 -6.58 -2.50 21.14
N VAL A 447 -6.49 -3.68 21.77
CA VAL A 447 -6.82 -3.86 23.20
C VAL A 447 -5.90 -3.02 24.07
N LEU A 448 -4.58 -3.05 23.82
CA LEU A 448 -3.65 -2.19 24.54
C LEU A 448 -3.98 -0.70 24.33
N SER A 449 -4.33 -0.31 23.10
CA SER A 449 -4.72 1.07 22.80
C SER A 449 -5.93 1.52 23.62
N ALA A 450 -7.01 0.72 23.64
CA ALA A 450 -8.22 1.03 24.37
C ALA A 450 -7.98 1.23 25.88
N ILE A 451 -7.09 0.40 26.47
CA ILE A 451 -6.71 0.51 27.88
C ILE A 451 -5.80 1.72 28.12
N ALA A 452 -4.76 1.90 27.30
CA ALA A 452 -3.75 2.95 27.47
C ALA A 452 -4.29 4.37 27.24
N THR A 453 -5.34 4.50 26.43
CA THR A 453 -6.06 5.78 26.21
C THR A 453 -7.14 6.05 27.25
N GLY A 454 -7.39 5.09 28.16
CA GLY A 454 -8.42 5.21 29.20
C GLY A 454 -9.85 5.04 28.69
N PHE A 455 -10.06 4.48 27.49
CA PHE A 455 -11.40 4.17 27.00
C PHE A 455 -12.02 2.96 27.70
N ALA A 456 -11.20 2.05 28.21
CA ALA A 456 -11.66 0.85 28.89
C ALA A 456 -10.74 0.44 30.06
N GLU A 457 -11.35 0.01 31.16
CA GLU A 457 -10.69 -0.54 32.36
C GLU A 457 -11.15 -1.98 32.66
N THR A 458 -12.02 -2.57 31.84
CA THR A 458 -12.53 -3.94 31.99
C THR A 458 -12.70 -4.61 30.62
N GLU A 459 -12.71 -5.95 30.58
CA GLU A 459 -12.99 -6.71 29.33
C GLU A 459 -14.33 -6.34 28.71
N ALA A 460 -15.36 -6.06 29.52
CA ALA A 460 -16.66 -5.62 29.04
C ALA A 460 -16.60 -4.22 28.40
N GLU A 461 -15.83 -3.28 28.97
CA GLU A 461 -15.63 -1.96 28.37
C GLU A 461 -14.77 -2.04 27.10
N ILE A 462 -13.81 -2.97 27.02
CA ILE A 462 -13.04 -3.22 25.80
C ILE A 462 -13.96 -3.71 24.68
N LEU A 463 -14.86 -4.66 24.99
CA LEU A 463 -15.86 -5.13 24.02
C LEU A 463 -16.80 -4.01 23.58
N ASP A 464 -17.25 -3.15 24.50
CA ASP A 464 -18.07 -1.97 24.17
C ASP A 464 -17.35 -0.97 23.25
N VAL A 465 -16.02 -0.86 23.33
CA VAL A 465 -15.22 -0.09 22.35
C VAL A 465 -15.26 -0.76 20.97
N PHE A 466 -15.22 -2.09 20.92
CA PHE A 466 -15.25 -2.84 19.68
C PHE A 466 -16.66 -3.07 19.11
N ASP A 467 -17.73 -2.81 19.86
CA ASP A 467 -19.11 -2.92 19.36
C ASP A 467 -19.39 -1.98 18.17
N GLY A 468 -18.64 -0.89 18.04
CA GLY A 468 -18.72 0.04 16.90
C GLY A 468 -17.96 -0.40 15.65
N THR A 469 -17.33 -1.57 15.65
CA THR A 469 -16.45 -2.03 14.57
C THR A 469 -17.19 -2.89 13.54
N PHE A 470 -16.61 -3.05 12.34
CA PHE A 470 -17.18 -3.87 11.27
C PHE A 470 -17.29 -5.35 11.70
N TYR A 471 -16.29 -5.87 12.41
CA TYR A 471 -16.31 -7.21 13.00
C TYR A 471 -17.54 -7.47 13.88
N ALA A 472 -17.85 -6.52 14.78
CA ALA A 472 -18.98 -6.65 15.69
C ALA A 472 -20.32 -6.63 14.95
N ARG A 473 -20.38 -5.98 13.78
CA ARG A 473 -21.55 -6.03 12.89
C ARG A 473 -21.73 -7.39 12.23
N GLU A 474 -20.65 -7.99 11.73
CA GLU A 474 -20.67 -9.31 11.07
C GLU A 474 -21.01 -10.46 12.03
N THR A 475 -20.42 -10.45 13.23
CA THR A 475 -20.46 -11.59 14.17
C THR A 475 -21.33 -11.37 15.41
N GLY A 476 -21.72 -10.12 15.68
CA GLY A 476 -22.41 -9.69 16.90
C GLY A 476 -21.46 -9.35 18.05
N ALA A 477 -21.95 -8.53 19.00
CA ALA A 477 -21.19 -7.96 20.14
C ALA A 477 -20.44 -8.98 21.04
N GLY A 478 -20.77 -10.28 20.96
CA GLY A 478 -20.11 -11.33 21.74
C GLY A 478 -18.93 -12.04 21.04
N GLY A 479 -18.71 -11.80 19.75
CA GLY A 479 -17.78 -12.59 18.93
C GLY A 479 -16.31 -12.51 19.37
N LEU A 480 -15.91 -11.40 20.00
CA LEU A 480 -14.53 -11.16 20.44
C LEU A 480 -14.25 -11.52 21.90
N ALA A 481 -15.23 -11.94 22.70
CA ALA A 481 -15.04 -12.06 24.16
C ALA A 481 -13.85 -12.96 24.54
N ASP A 482 -13.79 -14.17 23.99
CA ASP A 482 -12.70 -15.11 24.25
C ASP A 482 -11.35 -14.58 23.71
N ALA A 483 -11.36 -13.96 22.52
CA ALA A 483 -10.16 -13.40 21.90
C ALA A 483 -9.60 -12.19 22.68
N VAL A 484 -10.48 -11.35 23.21
CA VAL A 484 -10.12 -10.21 24.08
C VAL A 484 -9.54 -10.71 25.40
N ALA A 485 -10.14 -11.72 26.03
CA ALA A 485 -9.60 -12.31 27.24
C ALA A 485 -8.18 -12.86 27.03
N VAL A 486 -7.95 -13.58 25.92
CA VAL A 486 -6.61 -14.06 25.53
C VAL A 486 -5.65 -12.90 25.27
N ALA A 487 -6.09 -11.86 24.55
CA ALA A 487 -5.26 -10.69 24.30
C ALA A 487 -4.88 -9.95 25.59
N VAL A 488 -5.79 -9.85 26.57
CA VAL A 488 -5.50 -9.27 27.88
C VAL A 488 -4.47 -10.12 28.63
N ASP A 489 -4.61 -11.44 28.64
CA ASP A 489 -3.64 -12.35 29.26
C ASP A 489 -2.24 -12.19 28.62
N ASP A 490 -2.16 -12.19 27.29
CA ASP A 490 -0.91 -11.95 26.54
C ASP A 490 -0.27 -10.60 26.91
N LEU A 491 -1.08 -9.54 27.05
CA LEU A 491 -0.61 -8.21 27.43
C LEU A 491 -0.15 -8.13 28.89
N VAL A 492 -0.77 -8.90 29.80
CA VAL A 492 -0.32 -9.03 31.19
C VAL A 492 1.03 -9.74 31.23
N ASP A 493 1.17 -10.85 30.51
CA ASP A 493 2.41 -11.63 30.43
C ASP A 493 3.56 -10.83 29.80
N ALA A 494 3.25 -10.01 28.79
CA ALA A 494 4.19 -9.07 28.19
C ALA A 494 4.53 -7.85 29.09
N GLY A 495 3.85 -7.67 30.23
CA GLY A 495 4.03 -6.54 31.14
C GLY A 495 3.51 -5.21 30.62
N MET A 496 2.60 -5.24 29.63
CA MET A 496 1.99 -4.06 29.00
C MET A 496 0.81 -3.55 29.81
N VAL A 497 0.05 -4.44 30.43
CA VAL A 497 -1.07 -4.10 31.31
C VAL A 497 -0.96 -4.86 32.62
N ARG A 498 -1.74 -4.46 33.62
CA ARG A 498 -1.83 -5.16 34.91
C ARG A 498 -3.26 -5.19 35.40
N ARG A 499 -3.62 -6.26 36.10
CA ARG A 499 -4.90 -6.39 36.80
C ARG A 499 -4.78 -5.77 38.20
N ARG A 500 -5.71 -4.86 38.55
CA ARG A 500 -5.82 -4.20 39.84
C ARG A 500 -7.15 -4.55 40.50
N GLY A 501 -7.11 -5.25 41.62
CA GLY A 501 -8.31 -5.67 42.36
C GLY A 501 -8.25 -7.15 42.73
N ASP A 502 -9.39 -7.70 43.13
CA ASP A 502 -9.56 -9.14 43.35
C ASP A 502 -10.01 -9.85 42.07
N ALA A 503 -10.00 -11.18 42.07
CA ALA A 503 -10.29 -11.99 40.87
C ALA A 503 -11.71 -11.80 40.30
N GLU A 504 -12.65 -11.28 41.09
CA GLU A 504 -14.06 -11.11 40.67
C GLU A 504 -14.38 -9.67 40.23
N THR A 505 -13.59 -8.67 40.64
CA THR A 505 -13.87 -7.25 40.39
C THR A 505 -12.64 -6.46 39.89
N TYR A 506 -11.64 -7.15 39.34
CA TYR A 506 -10.43 -6.49 38.87
C TYR A 506 -10.72 -5.48 37.75
N ARG A 507 -9.90 -4.42 37.75
CA ARG A 507 -9.76 -3.48 36.65
C ARG A 507 -8.42 -3.67 35.97
N ILE A 508 -8.30 -3.22 34.73
CA ILE A 508 -7.11 -3.34 33.91
C ILE A 508 -6.54 -1.94 33.73
N ASP A 509 -5.28 -1.76 34.16
CA ASP A 509 -4.54 -0.52 33.94
C ASP A 509 -3.38 -0.82 32.97
N ALA A 510 -3.09 0.10 32.05
CA ALA A 510 -1.84 0.06 31.30
C ALA A 510 -0.66 0.27 32.27
N THR A 511 0.45 -0.45 32.05
CA THR A 511 1.72 -0.13 32.73
C THR A 511 2.35 1.09 32.05
N PRO A 512 3.33 1.78 32.68
CA PRO A 512 4.06 2.84 31.99
C PRO A 512 4.69 2.36 30.67
N VAL A 513 5.17 1.11 30.62
CA VAL A 513 5.68 0.50 29.39
C VAL A 513 4.58 0.33 28.35
N GLY A 514 3.39 -0.13 28.75
CA GLY A 514 2.24 -0.27 27.86
C GLY A 514 1.73 1.06 27.32
N GLU A 515 1.65 2.10 28.16
CA GLU A 515 1.29 3.45 27.74
C GLU A 515 2.29 4.00 26.71
N THR A 516 3.59 3.90 26.99
CA THR A 516 4.63 4.34 26.07
C THR A 516 4.61 3.54 24.77
N THR A 517 4.46 2.21 24.85
CA THR A 517 4.35 1.32 23.68
C THR A 517 3.17 1.72 22.78
N SER A 518 2.01 1.98 23.37
CA SER A 518 0.82 2.44 22.64
C SER A 518 1.03 3.80 21.97
N LYS A 519 1.60 4.78 22.68
CA LYS A 519 1.88 6.14 22.17
C LYS A 519 2.92 6.17 21.06
N GLN A 520 3.93 5.29 21.13
CA GLN A 520 4.95 5.12 20.09
C GLN A 520 4.42 4.33 18.87
N TYR A 521 3.18 3.85 18.93
CA TYR A 521 2.50 3.10 17.87
C TYR A 521 3.20 1.78 17.49
N VAL A 522 4.02 1.23 18.37
CA VAL A 522 4.70 -0.07 18.17
C VAL A 522 3.83 -1.20 18.70
N ARG A 523 3.97 -2.40 18.13
CA ARG A 523 3.26 -3.59 18.63
C ARG A 523 3.65 -3.88 20.08
N PRO A 524 2.73 -4.43 20.90
CA PRO A 524 3.04 -4.87 22.26
C PRO A 524 4.27 -5.78 22.34
N GLU A 525 4.39 -6.72 21.41
CA GLU A 525 5.54 -7.63 21.33
C GLU A 525 6.85 -6.89 21.04
N THR A 526 6.85 -5.94 20.10
CA THR A 526 7.99 -5.07 19.79
C THR A 526 8.43 -4.29 21.03
N GLY A 527 7.50 -3.65 21.75
CA GLY A 527 7.81 -2.92 22.97
C GLY A 527 8.43 -3.80 24.05
N ALA A 528 7.91 -5.02 24.25
CA ALA A 528 8.44 -5.99 25.21
C ALA A 528 9.86 -6.45 24.83
N ARG A 529 10.10 -6.77 23.56
CA ARG A 529 11.41 -7.18 23.03
C ARG A 529 12.44 -6.06 23.14
N ILE A 530 12.07 -4.82 22.80
CA ILE A 530 12.93 -3.64 22.96
C ILE A 530 13.33 -3.44 24.42
N VAL A 531 12.37 -3.46 25.37
CA VAL A 531 12.67 -3.31 26.80
C VAL A 531 13.59 -4.43 27.30
N LYS A 532 13.38 -5.67 26.86
CA LYS A 532 14.25 -6.80 27.18
C LYS A 532 15.67 -6.57 26.64
N GLY A 533 15.81 -6.22 25.36
CA GLY A 533 17.11 -5.95 24.73
C GLY A 533 17.85 -4.79 25.38
N LEU A 534 17.17 -3.71 25.73
CA LEU A 534 17.76 -2.56 26.45
C LEU A 534 18.25 -2.93 27.85
N ARG A 535 17.51 -3.77 28.59
CA ARG A 535 17.96 -4.31 29.89
C ARG A 535 19.23 -5.15 29.74
N THR A 536 19.28 -6.00 28.73
CA THR A 536 20.49 -6.78 28.42
C THR A 536 21.64 -5.84 28.06
N ALA A 537 21.43 -4.89 27.15
CA ALA A 537 22.43 -3.93 26.70
C ALA A 537 23.01 -3.10 27.84
N ALA A 538 22.19 -2.69 28.82
CA ALA A 538 22.64 -1.95 29.99
C ALA A 538 23.59 -2.75 30.90
N GLY A 539 23.51 -4.09 30.86
CA GLY A 539 24.40 -4.99 31.59
C GLY A 539 25.67 -5.39 30.81
N MET A 540 25.77 -5.06 29.53
CA MET A 540 26.91 -5.42 28.68
C MET A 540 28.11 -4.49 28.91
N GLU A 541 29.31 -5.06 28.92
CA GLU A 541 30.56 -4.29 29.04
C GLU A 541 30.74 -3.29 27.87
N HIS A 542 30.26 -3.66 26.67
CA HIS A 542 30.45 -2.92 25.43
C HIS A 542 29.17 -2.85 24.59
N ALA A 543 28.14 -2.16 25.07
CA ALA A 543 26.97 -1.83 24.24
C ALA A 543 27.34 -0.82 23.14
N THR A 544 27.16 -1.22 21.88
CA THR A 544 27.45 -0.41 20.69
C THR A 544 26.17 -0.09 19.91
N THR A 545 26.28 0.70 18.84
CA THR A 545 25.17 0.94 17.89
C THR A 545 24.63 -0.37 17.32
N LEU A 546 25.52 -1.30 16.91
CA LEU A 546 25.13 -2.67 16.52
C LEU A 546 24.28 -3.41 17.55
N THR A 547 24.52 -3.22 18.84
CA THR A 547 23.72 -3.84 19.92
C THR A 547 22.27 -3.34 19.87
N VAL A 548 22.10 -2.03 19.71
CA VAL A 548 20.78 -1.41 19.64
C VAL A 548 20.09 -1.74 18.31
N PHE A 549 20.84 -1.74 17.21
CA PHE A 549 20.28 -2.15 15.91
C PHE A 549 19.79 -3.60 15.95
N GLU A 550 20.55 -4.54 16.53
CA GLU A 550 20.04 -5.91 16.68
C GLU A 550 18.78 -5.98 17.54
N THR A 551 18.71 -5.21 18.64
CA THR A 551 17.50 -5.14 19.48
C THR A 551 16.26 -4.67 18.72
N ILE A 552 16.35 -3.60 17.92
CA ILE A 552 15.19 -3.09 17.17
C ILE A 552 14.90 -3.93 15.92
N CYS A 553 15.92 -4.53 15.31
CA CYS A 553 15.75 -5.34 14.11
C CYS A 553 15.12 -6.70 14.42
N ASP A 554 15.34 -7.26 15.60
CA ASP A 554 14.72 -8.50 16.06
C ASP A 554 13.30 -8.24 16.65
N THR A 555 12.52 -7.42 15.97
CA THR A 555 11.15 -7.08 16.36
C THR A 555 10.18 -7.25 15.18
N PRO A 556 8.90 -7.63 15.45
CA PRO A 556 7.90 -7.81 14.40
C PRO A 556 7.63 -6.55 13.54
N ASP A 557 7.94 -5.35 14.05
CA ASP A 557 7.74 -4.09 13.31
C ASP A 557 8.89 -3.74 12.34
N MET A 558 10.05 -4.40 12.45
CA MET A 558 11.13 -4.27 11.45
C MET A 558 10.95 -5.25 10.28
N GLN A 559 10.56 -6.49 10.58
CA GLN A 559 10.70 -7.66 9.69
C GLN A 559 10.20 -7.41 8.26
N ASP A 560 11.15 -7.42 7.30
CA ASP A 560 10.97 -7.51 5.84
C ASP A 560 12.33 -7.83 5.17
N THR A 561 13.07 -8.79 5.72
CA THR A 561 14.40 -9.17 5.20
C THR A 561 14.39 -10.64 4.87
N TYR A 562 14.98 -10.99 3.72
CA TYR A 562 15.23 -12.36 3.32
C TYR A 562 16.73 -12.65 3.41
N LEU A 563 17.07 -13.83 3.92
CA LEU A 563 18.44 -14.32 3.95
C LEU A 563 18.70 -15.33 2.82
N GLY A 564 19.45 -14.90 1.80
CA GLY A 564 19.83 -15.80 0.72
C GLY A 564 20.79 -16.91 1.18
N ASN A 565 20.72 -18.08 0.51
CA ASN A 565 21.61 -19.22 0.80
C ASN A 565 23.10 -18.87 0.81
N ARG A 566 23.53 -17.94 -0.07
CA ARG A 566 24.93 -17.48 -0.15
C ARG A 566 25.32 -16.55 1.01
N GLU A 567 24.36 -15.80 1.55
CA GLU A 567 24.57 -14.81 2.61
C GLU A 567 24.54 -15.45 3.99
N ARG A 568 23.81 -16.57 4.14
CA ARG A 568 23.64 -17.28 5.42
C ARG A 568 24.95 -17.58 6.14
N ALA A 569 25.94 -18.12 5.42
CA ALA A 569 27.25 -18.44 5.99
C ALA A 569 28.05 -17.18 6.38
N GLU A 570 27.83 -16.07 5.68
CA GLU A 570 28.44 -14.79 6.03
C GLU A 570 27.80 -14.20 7.29
N MET A 571 26.47 -14.13 7.33
CA MET A 571 25.74 -13.61 8.49
C MET A 571 26.00 -14.43 9.74
N TYR A 572 26.07 -15.76 9.64
CA TYR A 572 26.48 -16.62 10.75
C TYR A 572 27.87 -16.28 11.28
N ARG A 573 28.86 -16.10 10.38
CA ARG A 573 30.23 -15.73 10.78
C ARG A 573 30.28 -14.34 11.39
N PHE A 574 29.53 -13.39 10.85
CA PHE A 574 29.40 -12.05 11.38
C PHE A 574 28.78 -12.06 12.78
N ALA A 575 27.67 -12.78 12.97
CA ALA A 575 27.00 -12.94 14.26
C ALA A 575 27.94 -13.55 15.30
N ARG A 576 28.64 -14.64 14.93
CA ARG A 576 29.62 -15.29 15.80
C ARG A 576 30.79 -14.38 16.19
N ALA A 577 31.31 -13.61 15.23
CA ALA A 577 32.41 -12.67 15.48
C ALA A 577 31.99 -11.49 16.36
N ASN A 578 30.70 -11.12 16.33
CA ASN A 578 30.14 -10.01 17.09
C ASN A 578 29.29 -10.46 18.29
N ALA A 579 29.33 -11.72 18.70
CA ALA A 579 28.44 -12.26 19.74
C ALA A 579 28.48 -11.47 21.07
N ALA A 580 29.63 -10.87 21.41
CA ALA A 580 29.76 -10.02 22.61
C ALA A 580 29.09 -8.64 22.50
N ARG A 581 28.57 -8.29 21.31
CA ARG A 581 27.90 -7.02 20.98
C ARG A 581 26.43 -7.20 20.61
N LEU A 582 25.91 -8.42 20.60
CA LEU A 582 24.50 -8.71 20.32
C LEU A 582 23.79 -8.99 21.65
N THR A 583 22.51 -8.63 21.74
CA THR A 583 21.72 -8.86 22.96
C THR A 583 21.21 -10.29 23.04
N THR A 584 21.02 -10.95 21.90
CA THR A 584 20.59 -12.35 21.81
C THR A 584 21.78 -13.28 21.58
N GLY A 585 21.91 -14.29 22.44
CA GLY A 585 22.95 -15.32 22.31
C GLY A 585 22.67 -16.27 21.14
N MET A 586 23.70 -16.75 20.44
CA MET A 586 23.57 -17.61 19.24
C MET A 586 22.73 -18.90 19.43
N ASN A 587 22.49 -19.36 20.66
CA ASN A 587 21.73 -20.59 20.96
C ASN A 587 20.34 -20.29 21.57
N GLU A 588 19.96 -19.02 21.66
CA GLU A 588 18.72 -18.56 22.29
C GLU A 588 17.53 -18.44 21.32
N PRO A 589 17.69 -18.06 20.04
CA PRO A 589 16.56 -17.92 19.13
C PRO A 589 15.83 -19.24 18.90
N GLU A 590 14.51 -19.22 19.02
CA GLU A 590 13.65 -20.32 18.58
C GLU A 590 13.64 -20.41 17.04
N ASP A 591 13.53 -19.25 16.38
CA ASP A 591 13.78 -19.10 14.95
C ASP A 591 15.17 -18.51 14.71
N PHE A 592 16.14 -19.39 14.49
CA PHE A 592 17.52 -19.00 14.23
C PHE A 592 17.70 -18.29 12.88
N GLU A 593 16.85 -18.57 11.89
CA GLU A 593 16.95 -17.96 10.56
C GLU A 593 16.42 -16.52 10.59
N GLY A 594 15.23 -16.31 11.16
CA GLY A 594 14.67 -14.97 11.36
C GLY A 594 15.56 -14.08 12.24
N TRP A 595 16.24 -14.67 13.24
CA TRP A 595 17.24 -13.93 14.00
C TRP A 595 18.45 -13.52 13.14
N LEU A 596 18.96 -14.39 12.26
CA LEU A 596 20.05 -14.02 11.34
C LEU A 596 19.63 -12.96 10.32
N GLU A 597 18.37 -12.93 9.89
CA GLU A 597 17.80 -11.85 9.06
C GLU A 597 17.80 -10.50 9.81
N SER A 598 17.49 -10.54 11.10
CA SER A 598 17.57 -9.38 11.99
C SER A 598 19.01 -8.89 12.15
N VAL A 599 19.97 -9.81 12.29
CA VAL A 599 21.42 -9.48 12.31
C VAL A 599 21.89 -8.90 10.97
N LYS A 600 21.42 -9.43 9.84
CA LYS A 600 21.70 -8.86 8.50
C LYS A 600 21.24 -7.41 8.44
N THR A 601 20.00 -7.15 8.87
CA THR A 601 19.42 -5.80 8.89
C THR A 601 20.20 -4.87 9.81
N ALA A 602 20.56 -5.33 11.01
CA ALA A 602 21.37 -4.55 11.94
C ALA A 602 22.76 -4.21 11.40
N ARG A 603 23.37 -5.13 10.64
CA ARG A 603 24.64 -4.89 9.96
C ARG A 603 24.52 -3.84 8.86
N ILE A 604 23.47 -3.89 8.04
CA ILE A 604 23.19 -2.88 7.01
C ILE A 604 23.10 -1.49 7.65
N LEU A 605 22.34 -1.34 8.74
CA LEU A 605 22.19 -0.08 9.46
C LEU A 605 23.52 0.39 10.08
N GLU A 606 24.33 -0.53 10.61
CA GLU A 606 25.64 -0.20 11.15
C GLU A 606 26.62 0.29 10.07
N GLU A 607 26.55 -0.26 8.86
CA GLU A 607 27.35 0.19 7.72
C GLU A 607 26.82 1.52 7.15
N TRP A 608 25.50 1.72 7.10
CA TRP A 608 24.85 2.99 6.77
C TRP A 608 25.37 4.15 7.62
N ILE A 609 25.32 4.04 8.95
CA ILE A 609 25.78 5.11 9.85
C ILE A 609 27.29 5.33 9.84
N ARG A 610 28.06 4.47 9.17
CA ARG A 610 29.51 4.62 8.94
C ARG A 610 29.82 5.31 7.61
N GLY A 611 28.80 5.70 6.86
CA GLY A 611 28.91 6.42 5.60
C GLY A 611 29.00 5.52 4.37
N ALA A 612 28.55 4.26 4.46
CA ALA A 612 28.37 3.44 3.26
C ALA A 612 27.30 4.06 2.35
N THR A 613 27.53 4.06 1.05
CA THR A 613 26.57 4.64 0.09
C THR A 613 25.39 3.70 -0.16
N VAL A 614 24.31 4.23 -0.74
CA VAL A 614 23.14 3.43 -1.15
C VAL A 614 23.58 2.29 -2.07
N GLU A 615 24.46 2.59 -3.03
CA GLU A 615 25.00 1.64 -4.01
C GLU A 615 25.76 0.50 -3.33
N GLU A 616 26.67 0.82 -2.41
CA GLU A 616 27.48 -0.17 -1.69
C GLU A 616 26.59 -1.16 -0.93
N LEU A 617 25.55 -0.66 -0.26
CA LEU A 617 24.64 -1.49 0.54
C LEU A 617 23.68 -2.31 -0.32
N VAL A 618 23.06 -1.69 -1.32
CA VAL A 618 22.13 -2.35 -2.25
C VAL A 618 22.82 -3.51 -2.96
N GLU A 619 24.05 -3.32 -3.44
CA GLU A 619 24.80 -4.35 -4.15
C GLU A 619 25.33 -5.43 -3.21
N ALA A 620 25.88 -5.05 -2.04
CA ALA A 620 26.44 -6.01 -1.09
C ALA A 620 25.36 -6.95 -0.50
N TYR A 621 24.16 -6.44 -0.25
CA TYR A 621 23.09 -7.17 0.45
C TYR A 621 21.93 -7.60 -0.45
N ARG A 622 22.00 -7.29 -1.75
CA ARG A 622 21.05 -7.70 -2.79
C ARG A 622 19.62 -7.30 -2.45
N ILE A 623 19.45 -6.06 -2.04
CA ILE A 623 18.16 -5.45 -1.70
C ILE A 623 17.84 -4.35 -2.71
N GLY A 624 16.57 -4.01 -2.91
CA GLY A 624 16.24 -2.83 -3.72
C GLY A 624 16.59 -1.54 -2.96
N PRO A 625 16.95 -0.44 -3.64
CA PRO A 625 17.19 0.84 -2.99
C PRO A 625 15.99 1.34 -2.18
N GLY A 626 14.76 1.10 -2.66
CA GLY A 626 13.55 1.40 -1.88
C GLY A 626 13.39 0.55 -0.62
N ASP A 627 13.90 -0.68 -0.62
CA ASP A 627 13.89 -1.52 0.59
C ASP A 627 14.93 -1.02 1.61
N LEU A 628 16.03 -0.39 1.16
CA LEU A 628 16.99 0.26 2.06
C LEU A 628 16.36 1.50 2.71
N ASP A 629 15.77 2.40 1.91
CA ASP A 629 15.06 3.59 2.41
C ASP A 629 14.01 3.19 3.46
N SER A 630 13.18 2.18 3.17
CA SER A 630 12.16 1.70 4.12
C SER A 630 12.74 1.12 5.41
N ARG A 631 13.90 0.46 5.36
CA ARG A 631 14.56 -0.07 6.57
C ARG A 631 15.15 1.05 7.43
N VAL A 632 15.76 2.05 6.80
CA VAL A 632 16.31 3.22 7.48
C VAL A 632 15.17 3.97 8.20
N GLU A 633 14.08 4.25 7.50
CA GLU A 633 12.92 4.95 8.06
C GLU A 633 12.30 4.19 9.26
N ARG A 634 12.12 2.86 9.13
CA ARG A 634 11.65 2.02 10.26
C ARG A 634 12.64 2.03 11.42
N ALA A 635 13.93 2.04 11.14
CA ALA A 635 14.95 2.09 12.18
C ALA A 635 14.89 3.42 12.94
N GLU A 636 14.70 4.55 12.28
CA GLU A 636 14.52 5.86 12.93
C GLU A 636 13.31 5.87 13.88
N TRP A 637 12.18 5.33 13.42
CA TRP A 637 10.97 5.19 14.23
C TRP A 637 11.20 4.26 15.44
N LEU A 638 11.75 3.06 15.23
CA LEU A 638 11.98 2.10 16.29
C LEU A 638 13.07 2.55 17.28
N LEU A 639 14.07 3.31 16.84
CA LEU A 639 15.05 3.95 17.73
C LEU A 639 14.40 5.02 18.60
N SER A 640 13.46 5.79 18.05
CA SER A 640 12.69 6.77 18.82
C SER A 640 11.82 6.08 19.88
N ALA A 641 11.18 4.96 19.51
CA ALA A 641 10.45 4.12 20.46
C ALA A 641 11.37 3.51 21.54
N ALA A 642 12.57 3.05 21.16
CA ALA A 642 13.55 2.51 22.08
C ALA A 642 14.06 3.54 23.09
N GLU A 643 14.27 4.80 22.67
CA GLU A 643 14.64 5.89 23.57
C GLU A 643 13.52 6.21 24.57
N ALA A 644 12.27 6.35 24.09
CA ALA A 644 11.12 6.59 24.95
C ALA A 644 10.90 5.44 25.97
N LEU A 645 11.07 4.19 25.53
CA LEU A 645 10.97 3.02 26.40
C LEU A 645 12.12 2.96 27.41
N ALA A 646 13.36 3.25 27.00
CA ALA A 646 14.52 3.36 27.88
C ALA A 646 14.27 4.35 29.02
N ASP A 647 13.77 5.54 28.70
CA ASP A 647 13.40 6.56 29.69
C ASP A 647 12.29 6.06 30.63
N THR A 648 11.27 5.42 30.07
CA THR A 648 10.13 4.86 30.82
C THR A 648 10.57 3.82 31.86
N VAL A 649 11.55 2.97 31.53
CA VAL A 649 12.07 1.96 32.46
C VAL A 649 13.29 2.43 33.26
N GLY A 650 13.71 3.68 33.10
CA GLY A 650 14.83 4.29 33.84
C GLY A 650 16.19 3.69 33.48
N ILE A 651 16.39 3.27 32.24
CA ILE A 651 17.64 2.67 31.76
C ILE A 651 18.34 3.62 30.80
N SER A 652 19.63 3.87 31.02
CA SER A 652 20.45 4.68 30.11
C SER A 652 21.38 3.79 29.28
N VAL A 653 21.08 3.64 27.99
CA VAL A 653 21.97 2.99 27.01
C VAL A 653 22.47 4.05 26.03
N ALA A 654 23.66 4.60 26.26
CA ALA A 654 24.22 5.69 25.45
C ALA A 654 24.37 5.34 23.95
N ALA A 655 24.33 4.06 23.59
CA ALA A 655 24.31 3.62 22.20
C ALA A 655 23.01 3.96 21.46
N VAL A 656 21.87 4.08 22.16
CA VAL A 656 20.57 4.41 21.55
C VAL A 656 20.61 5.82 20.97
N THR A 657 20.94 6.81 21.80
CA THR A 657 21.08 8.20 21.35
C THR A 657 22.15 8.36 20.26
N ARG A 658 23.25 7.59 20.34
CA ARG A 658 24.28 7.59 19.28
C ARG A 658 23.76 7.04 17.95
N ALA A 659 23.01 5.93 17.97
CA ALA A 659 22.40 5.37 16.77
C ALA A 659 21.42 6.38 16.16
N ARG A 660 20.48 6.90 16.97
CA ARG A 660 19.48 7.88 16.55
C ARG A 660 20.07 9.16 15.95
N SER A 661 21.19 9.65 16.48
CA SER A 661 21.85 10.86 15.95
C SER A 661 22.58 10.67 14.61
N ARG A 662 22.65 9.44 14.09
CA ARG A 662 23.50 9.07 12.94
C ARG A 662 22.76 8.30 11.84
N VAL A 663 21.65 7.65 12.16
CA VAL A 663 20.66 7.25 11.16
C VAL A 663 20.06 8.55 10.65
#